data_AF-A0A928Q277-F1
#
_entry.id   AF-A0A928Q277-F1
#
_cell.length_a   1.000
_cell.length_b   1.000
_cell.length_c   1.000
_cell.angle_alpha   90.00
_cell.angle_beta   90.00
_cell.angle_gamma   90.00
#
_symmetry.space_group_name_H-M   'P 1'
#
loop_
_entity.id
_entity.type
_entity.pdbx_description
1 polymer ?
#
loop_
_entity_poly.entity_id
_entity_poly.type
_entity_poly.pdbx_seq_one_letter_code
_entity_poly.pdbx_strand_id
1 'polypeptide(L)'
;MTLFYDLFSECRDALAPYDRALENAEIINIITDAKENSVTAVVRFKILLKEETLDKIDRILTDSSGLTVSIEPVFEKRLLTNKYDLQLSEVIRRRIVVANGFLDGCEYIYDFEKGTLTVKLKTAGRDILCQNGAEEIIGSILKERFGTELTVSIEQEGEFEKTTLEEMQRQIDEKILNRAEKVKNAEPSVIEEGYPYFTDSVRVIYGNKIKSKPMQMKDITDDDDRVTVWGKIFGFESKLTKNGESYIIKFNLTDYTGSYTVKIFDKKEYCDSLFKHLHDGEYAVLSGSFSFDKYIGEKVISPRSICTVTPIKKTDDEPEKRVELHLHTNMSQKDAMTPVDKLVKRAIEWGHKAIAITDHGCVQSFPDARLAAGNKIKIIYGVEAYFVDDLTEPDVAVENKPTYHQIVLAKNSRGLKNLYKLVSMSNVKYFHKKPRMPKSEIIKHREGLIIGSACEAGELFRAVLDGKSEEEITKIASFYDYLEIQPVENNAFMLRQHSDPNSKNPEKNKRYDGITSYDDIREINRKIIAIADKLSKPVVATGDVHFLDPKDAVYREIILAAQGYEDADKQPPLYFKTTREMLDEFAYLGEDTAREIVITNPNKIADMVDIIKPFPDGTFQPSIEGSDKQLCDICWEKAKEWYEKDGVIPKIVSDRLEKELNSIIENKYSVLYIIAQRLVWDSEEHGYHVGSRGSVGSSFVATMAGISEVNPLVPHYRCPKCKYSEFFENGEYGSGFDLPPKNCPECGTPLIRDGHEIPFETFLGFKGDKAPDIDLNFSGEYQSKAHRYTEELFGTTHVFKAGTISSIADKTAYGYVKKHLEELHKTVPKAEEERLVLGATGVKNTTGQHPGGMVVVPNDYEVYDFTPVQFPADKTESDMETTHFDFNSLHDTILKLDILGHEVPTLYKHLENSTGINVMDVDICDRRIIRLCTSPEPLGLKPEDIDCQTGTLSLPEMGTSFVRQMLIEAQPKTFSDLLQISGLSHGEDVWAGNAQDLIHNGICSISSVIGTRDSIMIYLLHAGLEPSLAFKIMELTRKGKVAKNGFPEGAVEEMKRCNVPDWYMDSCRKIKYMFPKAHAAAYVISALRLGWYKINRPIEYYAAHFSVRGGDLDALTAVKGRKAIKEKMAELDNKIKNKQGSKTDENQYTQLQVANEMYARGISLLPVDIYKSHASEYTVEDGKIRCPFSSLPGIGLNAAVPMAKARDDGKGEFVSIEDFADRANAGSTAIELLKQCGAFGDLPESAQLSFF
;
A
#
# COMPACT_ATOMS: atom_id res chain seq x y z
N MET A 1 33.33 -67.49 15.47
CA MET A 1 32.61 -66.52 16.31
C MET A 1 33.66 -65.65 16.94
N THR A 2 33.59 -64.36 16.66
CA THR A 2 34.56 -63.35 17.12
C THR A 2 33.95 -62.71 18.37
N LEU A 3 34.71 -62.52 19.44
CA LEU A 3 34.17 -61.81 20.61
C LEU A 3 33.90 -60.36 20.21
N PHE A 4 32.90 -59.74 20.82
CA PHE A 4 32.47 -58.39 20.46
C PHE A 4 33.64 -57.38 20.52
N TYR A 5 34.46 -57.47 21.57
CA TYR A 5 35.64 -56.62 21.71
C TYR A 5 36.82 -56.98 20.82
N ASP A 6 36.82 -58.13 20.14
CA ASP A 6 37.86 -58.41 19.14
C ASP A 6 37.64 -57.55 17.88
N LEU A 7 36.39 -57.17 17.58
CA LEU A 7 36.06 -56.30 16.45
C LEU A 7 36.01 -54.81 16.84
N PHE A 8 35.49 -54.50 18.03
CA PHE A 8 35.33 -53.14 18.53
C PHE A 8 36.33 -52.80 19.64
N SER A 9 37.55 -53.33 19.54
CA SER A 9 38.61 -53.18 20.56
C SER A 9 38.94 -51.71 20.83
N GLU A 10 38.91 -50.86 19.81
CA GLU A 10 39.19 -49.43 19.89
C GLU A 10 38.10 -48.65 20.65
N CYS A 11 36.88 -49.20 20.76
CA CYS A 11 35.77 -48.58 21.47
C CYS A 11 35.67 -49.04 22.94
N ARG A 12 36.59 -49.89 23.41
CA ARG A 12 36.48 -50.58 24.71
C ARG A 12 36.41 -49.63 25.90
N ASP A 13 37.20 -48.55 25.89
CA ASP A 13 37.21 -47.58 26.98
C ASP A 13 35.87 -46.82 27.09
N ALA A 14 35.26 -46.47 25.95
CA ALA A 14 33.95 -45.81 25.91
C ALA A 14 32.79 -46.77 26.28
N LEU A 15 32.99 -48.07 26.06
CA LEU A 15 32.00 -49.12 26.35
C LEU A 15 32.17 -49.76 27.74
N ALA A 16 33.18 -49.37 28.52
CA ALA A 16 33.47 -49.88 29.85
C ALA A 16 32.24 -49.97 30.80
N PRO A 17 31.28 -49.01 30.81
CA PRO A 17 30.06 -49.14 31.63
C PRO A 17 29.18 -50.36 31.30
N TYR A 18 29.37 -50.97 30.13
CA TYR A 18 28.60 -52.10 29.62
C TYR A 18 29.40 -53.41 29.53
N ASP A 19 30.63 -53.45 30.06
CA ASP A 19 31.52 -54.61 30.00
C ASP A 19 30.87 -55.90 30.48
N ARG A 20 30.07 -55.83 31.55
CA ARG A 20 29.32 -56.98 32.08
C ARG A 20 28.45 -57.67 31.02
N ALA A 21 27.98 -56.93 30.03
CA ALA A 21 27.20 -57.44 28.91
C ALA A 21 28.04 -57.84 27.70
N LEU A 22 29.12 -57.09 27.43
CA LEU A 22 29.88 -57.13 26.17
C LEU A 22 31.11 -58.04 26.22
N GLU A 23 31.70 -58.28 27.39
CA GLU A 23 32.95 -59.04 27.56
C GLU A 23 32.86 -60.49 27.04
N ASN A 24 31.67 -61.08 27.11
CA ASN A 24 31.38 -62.43 26.61
C ASN A 24 30.34 -62.43 25.48
N ALA A 25 30.10 -61.27 24.85
CA ALA A 25 29.20 -61.17 23.71
C ALA A 25 29.89 -61.69 22.44
N GLU A 26 29.17 -62.49 21.65
CA GLU A 26 29.72 -63.14 20.45
C GLU A 26 29.07 -62.53 19.20
N ILE A 27 29.86 -62.03 18.26
CA ILE A 27 29.32 -61.57 16.98
C ILE A 27 28.96 -62.81 16.14
N ILE A 28 27.67 -62.93 15.80
CA ILE A 28 27.11 -64.02 15.01
C ILE A 28 27.23 -63.69 13.52
N ASN A 29 26.88 -62.47 13.13
CA ASN A 29 26.88 -62.03 11.74
C ASN A 29 27.12 -60.51 11.65
N ILE A 30 27.62 -60.05 10.51
CA ILE A 30 27.78 -58.62 10.21
C ILE A 30 27.24 -58.39 8.81
N ILE A 31 26.36 -57.41 8.67
CA ILE A 31 25.77 -56.99 7.41
C ILE A 31 26.25 -55.57 7.14
N THR A 32 26.85 -55.32 5.97
CA THR A 32 27.37 -54.00 5.60
C THR A 32 26.60 -53.44 4.40
N ASP A 33 26.26 -52.15 4.46
CA ASP A 33 25.74 -51.40 3.31
C ASP A 33 26.72 -50.28 2.96
N ALA A 34 27.44 -50.47 1.85
CA ALA A 34 28.46 -49.55 1.38
C ALA A 34 27.91 -48.23 0.81
N LYS A 35 26.61 -48.15 0.47
CA LYS A 35 26.00 -46.92 -0.05
C LYS A 35 25.54 -45.99 1.07
N GLU A 36 25.03 -46.55 2.16
CA GLU A 36 24.57 -45.81 3.35
C GLU A 36 25.67 -45.70 4.43
N ASN A 37 26.85 -46.27 4.18
CA ASN A 37 27.99 -46.29 5.10
C ASN A 37 27.61 -46.84 6.49
N SER A 38 26.82 -47.93 6.50
CA SER A 38 26.23 -48.51 7.70
C SER A 38 26.60 -49.97 7.91
N VAL A 39 26.69 -50.38 9.17
CA VAL A 39 27.01 -51.74 9.61
C VAL A 39 25.98 -52.23 10.62
N THR A 40 25.33 -53.35 10.34
CA THR A 40 24.47 -54.05 11.31
C THR A 40 25.20 -55.27 11.85
N ALA A 41 25.48 -55.28 13.15
CA ALA A 41 26.11 -56.40 13.85
C ALA A 41 25.05 -57.23 14.58
N VAL A 42 24.91 -58.50 14.22
CA VAL A 42 24.07 -59.45 14.95
C VAL A 42 24.89 -60.05 16.07
N VAL A 43 24.55 -59.72 17.32
CA VAL A 43 25.39 -60.01 18.49
C VAL A 43 24.66 -60.91 19.48
N ARG A 44 25.30 -62.02 19.84
CA ARG A 44 24.81 -62.91 20.90
C ARG A 44 25.18 -62.38 22.27
N PHE A 45 24.20 -62.09 23.10
CA PHE A 45 24.37 -61.70 24.49
C PHE A 45 24.06 -62.85 25.44
N LYS A 46 24.88 -62.99 26.50
CA LYS A 46 24.68 -63.98 27.58
C LYS A 46 23.70 -63.50 28.67
N ILE A 47 23.30 -62.23 28.63
CA ILE A 47 22.33 -61.62 29.53
C ILE A 47 21.30 -60.81 28.73
N LEU A 48 20.09 -60.63 29.29
CA LEU A 48 19.08 -59.76 28.70
C LEU A 48 19.50 -58.30 28.83
N LEU A 49 19.33 -57.54 27.75
CA LEU A 49 19.57 -56.10 27.70
C LEU A 49 18.27 -55.34 27.45
N LYS A 50 18.22 -54.09 27.94
CA LYS A 50 17.14 -53.14 27.62
C LYS A 50 17.43 -52.48 26.27
N GLU A 51 16.39 -52.11 25.51
CA GLU A 51 16.57 -51.43 24.22
C GLU A 51 17.32 -50.10 24.39
N GLU A 52 17.04 -49.33 25.45
CA GLU A 52 17.80 -48.11 25.76
C GLU A 52 19.30 -48.35 25.96
N THR A 53 19.69 -49.54 26.43
CA THR A 53 21.10 -49.90 26.59
C THR A 53 21.72 -50.22 25.23
N LEU A 54 20.99 -50.93 24.36
CA LEU A 54 21.42 -51.20 22.99
C LEU A 54 21.56 -49.91 22.18
N ASP A 55 20.57 -49.01 22.26
CA ASP A 55 20.60 -47.71 21.58
C ASP A 55 21.82 -46.85 22.01
N LYS A 56 22.23 -46.95 23.28
CA LYS A 56 23.44 -46.27 23.79
C LYS A 56 24.72 -46.90 23.26
N ILE A 57 24.77 -48.23 23.17
CA ILE A 57 25.92 -48.93 22.59
C ILE A 57 26.03 -48.60 21.09
N ASP A 58 24.92 -48.61 20.35
CA ASP A 58 24.86 -48.25 18.92
C ASP A 58 25.41 -46.84 18.66
N ARG A 59 25.01 -45.86 19.48
CA ARG A 59 25.52 -44.48 19.39
C ARG A 59 27.01 -44.41 19.66
N ILE A 60 27.48 -45.04 20.74
CA ILE A 60 28.92 -45.01 21.07
C ILE A 60 29.75 -45.62 19.94
N LEU A 61 29.30 -46.72 19.34
CA LEU A 61 29.97 -47.33 18.19
C LEU A 61 29.89 -46.45 16.94
N THR A 62 28.76 -45.81 16.69
CA THR A 62 28.56 -44.91 15.55
C THR A 62 29.49 -43.70 15.65
N ASP A 63 29.52 -43.05 16.81
CA ASP A 63 30.34 -41.87 17.08
C ASP A 63 31.85 -42.20 17.01
N SER A 64 32.23 -43.40 17.45
CA SER A 64 33.65 -43.81 17.49
C SER A 64 34.17 -44.34 16.15
N SER A 65 33.31 -44.91 15.31
CA SER A 65 33.71 -45.53 14.04
C SER A 65 33.50 -44.64 12.81
N GLY A 66 32.69 -43.58 12.91
CA GLY A 66 32.29 -42.74 11.77
C GLY A 66 31.37 -43.44 10.76
N LEU A 67 30.92 -44.66 11.08
CA LEU A 67 29.93 -45.44 10.34
C LEU A 67 28.61 -45.46 11.12
N THR A 68 27.47 -45.59 10.46
CA THR A 68 26.21 -45.83 11.19
C THR A 68 26.18 -47.29 11.66
N VAL A 69 26.34 -47.55 12.96
CA VAL A 69 26.39 -48.91 13.52
C VAL A 69 25.10 -49.23 14.26
N SER A 70 24.51 -50.39 13.99
CA SER A 70 23.33 -50.89 14.72
C SER A 70 23.52 -52.33 15.19
N ILE A 71 23.17 -52.61 16.45
CA ILE A 71 23.24 -53.94 17.04
C ILE A 71 21.87 -54.61 17.02
N GLU A 72 21.82 -55.77 16.37
CA GLU A 72 20.68 -56.68 16.46
C GLU A 72 20.97 -57.76 17.52
N PRO A 73 20.28 -57.75 18.67
CA PRO A 73 20.59 -58.65 19.77
C PRO A 73 20.00 -60.05 19.56
N VAL A 74 20.79 -61.07 19.87
CA VAL A 74 20.36 -62.47 19.97
C VAL A 74 20.66 -62.99 21.37
N PHE A 75 19.71 -63.66 21.99
CA PHE A 75 19.79 -64.18 23.34
C PHE A 75 19.64 -65.71 23.33
N GLU A 76 20.16 -66.38 24.36
CA GLU A 76 19.95 -67.82 24.52
C GLU A 76 18.49 -68.11 24.90
N LYS A 77 17.89 -69.17 24.35
CA LYS A 77 16.49 -69.57 24.59
C LYS A 77 16.10 -69.60 26.08
N ARG A 78 17.01 -70.03 26.96
CA ARG A 78 16.77 -70.08 28.42
C ARG A 78 16.54 -68.71 29.08
N LEU A 79 16.89 -67.62 28.40
CA LEU A 79 16.70 -66.26 28.89
C LEU A 79 15.29 -65.70 28.58
N LEU A 80 14.54 -66.35 27.69
CA LEU A 80 13.15 -65.99 27.41
C LEU A 80 12.29 -66.32 28.63
N THR A 81 12.08 -65.30 29.47
CA THR A 81 11.31 -65.35 30.72
C THR A 81 10.49 -64.06 30.81
N ASN A 82 9.55 -63.99 31.76
CA ASN A 82 8.74 -62.80 32.01
C ASN A 82 9.55 -61.51 32.29
N LYS A 83 10.87 -61.62 32.53
CA LYS A 83 11.76 -60.46 32.64
C LYS A 83 11.97 -59.71 31.32
N TYR A 84 11.63 -60.32 30.18
CA TYR A 84 11.76 -59.70 28.86
C TYR A 84 10.49 -58.97 28.39
N ASP A 85 9.36 -59.15 29.08
CA ASP A 85 8.03 -58.68 28.67
C ASP A 85 7.96 -57.17 28.35
N LEU A 86 8.59 -56.35 29.22
CA LEU A 86 8.67 -54.90 29.01
C LEU A 86 9.46 -54.55 27.74
N GLN A 87 10.52 -55.28 27.46
CA GLN A 87 11.40 -55.02 26.31
C GLN A 87 10.76 -55.56 25.04
N LEU A 88 10.08 -56.70 25.12
CA LEU A 88 9.24 -57.22 24.05
C LEU A 88 8.14 -56.22 23.69
N SER A 89 7.48 -55.60 24.67
CA SER A 89 6.49 -54.54 24.44
C SER A 89 7.06 -53.35 23.67
N GLU A 90 8.27 -52.90 24.05
CA GLU A 90 8.95 -51.77 23.40
C GLU A 90 9.33 -52.09 21.95
N VAL A 91 9.85 -53.30 21.70
CA VAL A 91 10.20 -53.75 20.35
C VAL A 91 8.96 -53.89 19.47
N ILE A 92 7.83 -54.38 20.02
CA ILE A 92 6.56 -54.46 19.29
C ILE A 92 6.07 -53.06 18.91
N ARG A 93 6.14 -52.07 19.80
CA ARG A 93 5.75 -50.67 19.50
C ARG A 93 6.59 -50.02 18.41
N ARG A 94 7.89 -50.37 18.32
CA ARG A 94 8.78 -49.91 17.25
C ARG A 94 8.44 -50.54 15.90
N ARG A 95 8.02 -51.82 15.86
CA ARG A 95 7.68 -52.53 14.61
C ARG A 95 6.21 -52.38 14.17
N ILE A 96 5.30 -52.14 15.10
CA ILE A 96 3.86 -51.98 14.87
C ILE A 96 3.43 -50.63 15.43
N VAL A 97 3.42 -49.59 14.59
CA VAL A 97 3.14 -48.20 15.01
C VAL A 97 1.76 -48.08 15.67
N VAL A 98 0.78 -48.82 15.18
CA VAL A 98 -0.59 -48.85 15.72
C VAL A 98 -0.68 -49.53 17.10
N ALA A 99 0.36 -50.24 17.55
CA ALA A 99 0.40 -50.83 18.90
C ALA A 99 0.68 -49.81 20.01
N ASN A 100 1.03 -48.55 19.64
CA ASN A 100 1.23 -47.46 20.59
C ASN A 100 -0.09 -47.08 21.28
N GLY A 101 -0.26 -47.58 22.51
CA GLY A 101 -1.42 -47.30 23.38
C GLY A 101 -2.23 -48.55 23.79
N PHE A 102 -2.03 -49.70 23.13
CA PHE A 102 -2.77 -50.93 23.45
C PHE A 102 -1.98 -51.92 24.32
N LEU A 103 -0.64 -51.83 24.30
CA LEU A 103 0.27 -52.72 25.04
C LEU A 103 0.64 -52.17 26.43
N ASP A 104 -0.03 -51.13 26.93
CA ASP A 104 0.23 -50.62 28.28
C ASP A 104 -0.44 -51.52 29.33
N GLY A 105 0.36 -52.12 30.20
CA GLY A 105 -0.11 -52.98 31.29
C GLY A 105 -0.55 -54.39 30.86
N CYS A 106 -0.28 -54.81 29.62
CA CYS A 106 -0.59 -56.16 29.14
C CYS A 106 0.21 -57.25 29.86
N GLU A 107 -0.33 -58.46 29.93
CA GLU A 107 0.32 -59.63 30.54
C GLU A 107 0.72 -60.65 29.48
N TYR A 108 1.96 -61.13 29.55
CA TYR A 108 2.52 -62.14 28.67
C TYR A 108 2.54 -63.49 29.38
N ILE A 109 1.75 -64.45 28.90
CA ILE A 109 1.62 -65.79 29.49
C ILE A 109 2.31 -66.79 28.57
N TYR A 110 3.47 -67.29 29.01
CA TYR A 110 4.25 -68.29 28.29
C TYR A 110 3.88 -69.71 28.74
N ASP A 111 3.49 -70.57 27.80
CA ASP A 111 3.39 -72.02 27.99
C ASP A 111 4.44 -72.70 27.11
N PHE A 112 5.61 -72.95 27.69
CA PHE A 112 6.75 -73.52 26.97
C PHE A 112 6.60 -75.01 26.66
N GLU A 113 5.70 -75.73 27.35
CA GLU A 113 5.42 -77.14 27.06
C GLU A 113 4.53 -77.28 25.82
N LYS A 114 3.57 -76.36 25.63
CA LYS A 114 2.71 -76.30 24.44
C LYS A 114 3.27 -75.43 23.31
N GLY A 115 4.33 -74.68 23.56
CA GLY A 115 4.95 -73.81 22.58
C GLY A 115 4.11 -72.57 22.23
N THR A 116 3.36 -72.02 23.19
CA THR A 116 2.43 -70.91 22.96
C THR A 116 2.74 -69.69 23.84
N LEU A 117 2.50 -68.49 23.32
CA LEU A 117 2.52 -67.22 24.06
C LEU A 117 1.17 -66.54 23.93
N THR A 118 0.49 -66.27 25.05
CA THR A 118 -0.75 -65.48 25.06
C THR A 118 -0.47 -64.07 25.58
N VAL A 119 -0.78 -63.05 24.78
CA VAL A 119 -0.69 -61.63 25.15
C VAL A 119 -2.09 -61.15 25.56
N LYS A 120 -2.29 -60.92 26.86
CA LYS A 120 -3.56 -60.43 27.41
C LYS A 120 -3.53 -58.90 27.51
N LEU A 121 -4.38 -58.25 26.71
CA LEU A 121 -4.56 -56.81 26.71
C LEU A 121 -5.54 -56.39 27.80
N LYS A 122 -5.23 -55.30 28.50
CA LYS A 122 -6.13 -54.63 29.46
C LYS A 122 -7.00 -53.54 28.83
N THR A 123 -6.87 -53.34 27.52
CA THR A 123 -7.56 -52.30 26.74
C THR A 123 -8.22 -52.90 25.49
N ALA A 124 -9.19 -52.19 24.91
CA ALA A 124 -9.83 -52.57 23.66
C ALA A 124 -8.85 -52.37 22.48
N GLY A 125 -8.29 -53.46 21.96
CA GLY A 125 -7.27 -53.37 20.90
C GLY A 125 -6.96 -54.67 20.17
N ARG A 126 -7.60 -55.79 20.55
CA ARG A 126 -7.32 -57.11 19.96
C ARG A 126 -7.57 -57.12 18.46
N ASP A 127 -8.74 -56.69 18.02
CA ASP A 127 -9.12 -56.79 16.61
C ASP A 127 -8.20 -55.97 15.71
N ILE A 128 -7.79 -54.78 16.17
CA ILE A 128 -6.87 -53.89 15.45
C ILE A 128 -5.48 -54.52 15.36
N LEU A 129 -4.95 -55.06 16.46
CA LEU A 129 -3.64 -55.71 16.48
C LEU A 129 -3.62 -56.99 15.63
N CYS A 130 -4.66 -57.82 15.72
CA CYS A 130 -4.78 -59.03 14.91
C CYS A 130 -4.93 -58.72 13.41
N GLN A 131 -5.73 -57.73 13.02
CA GLN A 131 -5.86 -57.32 11.61
C GLN A 131 -4.55 -56.82 10.99
N ASN A 132 -3.66 -56.25 11.81
CA ASN A 132 -2.35 -55.78 11.38
C ASN A 132 -1.23 -56.85 11.52
N GLY A 133 -1.60 -58.13 11.70
CA GLY A 133 -0.64 -59.24 11.71
C GLY A 133 0.26 -59.29 12.94
N ALA A 134 -0.15 -58.72 14.08
CA ALA A 134 0.69 -58.63 15.27
C ALA A 134 1.14 -60.02 15.79
N GLU A 135 0.31 -61.05 15.67
CA GLU A 135 0.64 -62.41 16.12
C GLU A 135 1.86 -62.98 15.37
N GLU A 136 1.93 -62.77 14.05
CA GLU A 136 3.05 -63.20 13.22
C GLU A 136 4.32 -62.40 13.51
N ILE A 137 4.19 -61.07 13.68
CA ILE A 137 5.32 -60.17 13.95
C ILE A 137 5.94 -60.47 15.32
N ILE A 138 5.12 -60.69 16.35
CA ILE A 138 5.60 -61.07 17.69
C ILE A 138 6.32 -62.43 17.61
N GLY A 139 5.77 -63.39 16.88
CA GLY A 139 6.42 -64.69 16.62
C GLY A 139 7.78 -64.54 15.93
N SER A 140 7.88 -63.67 14.91
CA SER A 140 9.14 -63.38 14.20
C SER A 140 10.16 -62.74 15.13
N ILE A 141 9.78 -61.79 15.99
CA ILE A 141 10.68 -61.16 16.97
C ILE A 141 11.27 -62.22 17.92
N LEU A 142 10.44 -63.13 18.43
CA LEU A 142 10.88 -64.20 19.34
C LEU A 142 11.82 -65.19 18.64
N LYS A 143 11.54 -65.51 17.38
CA LYS A 143 12.41 -66.35 16.55
C LYS A 143 13.74 -65.67 16.27
N GLU A 144 13.74 -64.40 15.86
CA GLU A 144 14.94 -63.61 15.56
C GLU A 144 15.82 -63.43 16.79
N ARG A 145 15.23 -63.04 17.93
CA ARG A 145 15.98 -62.68 19.13
C ARG A 145 16.30 -63.85 20.05
N PHE A 146 15.52 -64.94 20.07
CA PHE A 146 15.75 -66.06 20.99
C PHE A 146 15.86 -67.42 20.29
N GLY A 147 15.75 -67.47 18.96
CA GLY A 147 15.72 -68.73 18.21
C GLY A 147 14.56 -69.64 18.62
N THR A 148 13.47 -69.07 19.14
CA THR A 148 12.33 -69.82 19.68
C THR A 148 11.08 -69.51 18.88
N GLU A 149 10.46 -70.54 18.32
CA GLU A 149 9.15 -70.45 17.67
C GLU A 149 8.06 -70.72 18.70
N LEU A 150 7.27 -69.71 19.01
CA LEU A 150 6.04 -69.83 19.81
C LEU A 150 4.85 -69.41 18.95
N THR A 151 3.73 -70.13 19.05
CA THR A 151 2.46 -69.67 18.49
C THR A 151 1.89 -68.58 19.39
N VAL A 152 1.69 -67.38 18.83
CA VAL A 152 1.22 -66.21 19.58
C VAL A 152 -0.29 -66.08 19.45
N SER A 153 -0.99 -65.89 20.58
CA SER A 153 -2.41 -65.52 20.61
C SER A 153 -2.61 -64.21 21.36
N ILE A 154 -3.49 -63.33 20.85
CA ILE A 154 -3.85 -62.08 21.55
C ILE A 154 -5.28 -62.19 22.11
N GLU A 155 -5.42 -61.94 23.41
CA GLU A 155 -6.69 -61.93 24.14
C GLU A 155 -6.94 -60.54 24.76
N GLN A 156 -8.20 -60.17 24.99
CA GLN A 156 -8.57 -58.94 25.69
C GLN A 156 -9.58 -59.21 26.81
N GLU A 157 -9.53 -58.44 27.90
CA GLU A 157 -10.51 -58.50 28.98
C GLU A 157 -11.69 -57.55 28.73
N GLY A 158 -12.90 -58.09 28.54
CA GLY A 158 -14.16 -57.33 28.43
C GLY A 158 -14.67 -57.04 27.01
N GLU A 159 -15.98 -56.83 26.85
CA GLU A 159 -16.62 -56.32 25.63
C GLU A 159 -16.69 -54.78 25.68
N PHE A 160 -16.18 -54.10 24.66
CA PHE A 160 -16.17 -52.63 24.56
C PHE A 160 -17.01 -52.16 23.35
N GLU A 161 -17.87 -51.15 23.54
CA GLU A 161 -18.76 -50.63 22.49
C GLU A 161 -18.01 -49.85 21.39
N LYS A 162 -18.51 -49.91 20.15
CA LYS A 162 -17.88 -49.32 18.95
C LYS A 162 -17.72 -47.80 19.02
N THR A 163 -18.60 -47.11 19.74
CA THR A 163 -18.60 -45.65 19.92
C THR A 163 -17.41 -45.18 20.77
N THR A 164 -16.96 -46.00 21.73
CA THR A 164 -15.79 -45.70 22.58
C THR A 164 -14.46 -45.69 21.79
N LEU A 165 -14.37 -46.46 20.70
CA LEU A 165 -13.18 -46.54 19.86
C LEU A 165 -12.99 -45.27 19.01
N GLU A 166 -14.06 -44.66 18.51
CA GLU A 166 -14.01 -43.41 17.74
C GLU A 166 -13.67 -42.21 18.63
N GLU A 167 -14.18 -42.17 19.86
CA GLU A 167 -13.87 -41.13 20.85
C GLU A 167 -12.40 -41.19 21.30
N MET A 168 -11.85 -42.40 21.50
CA MET A 168 -10.44 -42.60 21.82
C MET A 168 -9.53 -42.26 20.64
N GLN A 169 -9.93 -42.57 19.40
CA GLN A 169 -9.21 -42.18 18.18
C GLN A 169 -9.12 -40.65 18.08
N ARG A 170 -10.22 -39.94 18.36
CA ARG A 170 -10.27 -38.48 18.34
C ARG A 170 -9.41 -37.83 19.42
N GLN A 171 -9.36 -38.40 20.64
CA GLN A 171 -8.47 -37.92 21.70
C GLN A 171 -6.99 -38.19 21.42
N ILE A 172 -6.68 -39.28 20.71
CA ILE A 172 -5.33 -39.60 20.23
C ILE A 172 -4.93 -38.61 19.13
N ASP A 173 -5.82 -38.33 18.17
CA ASP A 173 -5.60 -37.36 17.09
C ASP A 173 -5.44 -35.93 17.65
N GLU A 174 -6.23 -35.52 18.66
CA GLU A 174 -6.07 -34.25 19.38
C GLU A 174 -4.76 -34.18 20.18
N LYS A 175 -4.30 -35.28 20.78
CA LYS A 175 -3.00 -35.33 21.45
C LYS A 175 -1.85 -35.29 20.44
N ILE A 176 -2.00 -35.91 19.28
CA ILE A 176 -1.03 -35.85 18.17
C ILE A 176 -0.96 -34.42 17.63
N LEU A 177 -2.11 -33.74 17.46
CA LEU A 177 -2.18 -32.34 17.06
C LEU A 177 -1.50 -31.42 18.10
N ASN A 178 -1.82 -31.58 19.39
CA ASN A 178 -1.23 -30.80 20.47
C ASN A 178 0.28 -31.06 20.65
N ARG A 179 0.76 -32.28 20.37
CA ARG A 179 2.19 -32.62 20.41
C ARG A 179 2.91 -32.10 19.17
N ALA A 180 2.26 -32.10 18.01
CA ALA A 180 2.75 -31.45 16.79
C ALA A 180 2.79 -29.92 16.91
N GLU A 181 1.84 -29.31 17.65
CA GLU A 181 1.88 -27.88 17.99
C GLU A 181 2.99 -27.55 18.99
N LYS A 182 3.24 -28.39 20.01
CA LYS A 182 4.39 -28.22 20.91
C LYS A 182 5.75 -28.36 20.21
N VAL A 183 5.85 -29.20 19.18
CA VAL A 183 7.09 -29.35 18.36
C VAL A 183 7.21 -28.22 17.31
N LYS A 184 6.10 -27.65 16.84
CA LYS A 184 6.09 -26.44 16.00
C LYS A 184 6.52 -25.17 16.74
N ASN A 185 6.38 -25.13 18.06
CA ASN A 185 6.72 -23.96 18.90
C ASN A 185 8.12 -24.01 19.53
N ALA A 186 8.97 -24.97 19.15
CA ALA A 186 10.40 -24.81 19.40
C ALA A 186 10.96 -23.86 18.33
N GLU A 187 11.40 -22.67 18.74
CA GLU A 187 12.08 -21.75 17.82
C GLU A 187 13.35 -22.43 17.28
N PRO A 188 13.63 -22.33 15.97
CA PRO A 188 14.86 -22.87 15.39
C PRO A 188 16.09 -22.29 16.10
N SER A 189 17.05 -23.14 16.46
CA SER A 189 18.18 -22.73 17.29
C SER A 189 19.54 -23.27 16.81
N VAL A 190 19.56 -24.20 15.85
CA VAL A 190 20.81 -24.81 15.40
C VAL A 190 21.50 -23.90 14.38
N ILE A 191 22.61 -23.28 14.80
CA ILE A 191 23.49 -22.46 13.95
C ILE A 191 24.70 -23.31 13.57
N GLU A 192 24.92 -23.50 12.27
CA GLU A 192 26.11 -24.17 11.72
C GLU A 192 26.97 -23.17 10.93
N GLU A 193 28.28 -23.29 11.03
CA GLU A 193 29.21 -22.35 10.43
C GLU A 193 29.06 -22.27 8.90
N GLY A 194 28.80 -21.06 8.41
CA GLY A 194 28.61 -20.77 6.99
C GLY A 194 27.21 -21.03 6.45
N TYR A 195 26.24 -21.40 7.29
CA TYR A 195 24.83 -21.32 6.92
C TYR A 195 24.24 -19.98 7.37
N PRO A 196 23.51 -19.27 6.49
CA PRO A 196 22.91 -17.97 6.82
C PRO A 196 21.50 -18.08 7.43
N TYR A 197 21.09 -19.30 7.78
CA TYR A 197 19.80 -19.65 8.35
C TYR A 197 19.98 -20.78 9.37
N PHE A 198 19.00 -20.97 10.26
CA PHE A 198 19.01 -22.06 11.23
C PHE A 198 18.85 -23.41 10.52
N THR A 199 19.77 -24.37 10.68
CA THR A 199 19.77 -25.62 9.89
C THR A 199 18.64 -26.59 10.28
N ASP A 200 18.13 -26.46 11.50
CA ASP A 200 16.93 -27.15 12.01
C ASP A 200 15.62 -26.53 11.52
N SER A 201 15.65 -25.32 10.95
CA SER A 201 14.50 -24.66 10.32
C SER A 201 14.17 -25.17 8.91
N VAL A 202 15.05 -25.95 8.29
CA VAL A 202 14.90 -26.40 6.89
C VAL A 202 13.66 -27.31 6.76
N ARG A 203 12.62 -26.83 6.06
CA ARG A 203 11.41 -27.59 5.75
C ARG A 203 11.26 -27.77 4.24
N VAL A 204 11.12 -29.01 3.79
CA VAL A 204 10.96 -29.33 2.36
C VAL A 204 9.56 -28.91 1.90
N ILE A 205 9.50 -28.12 0.83
CA ILE A 205 8.22 -27.73 0.20
C ILE A 205 8.08 -28.27 -1.23
N TYR A 206 9.20 -28.58 -1.89
CA TYR A 206 9.26 -29.09 -3.25
C TYR A 206 10.52 -29.94 -3.42
N GLY A 207 10.38 -31.11 -4.06
CA GLY A 207 11.50 -32.04 -4.27
C GLY A 207 12.04 -32.68 -2.99
N ASN A 208 13.37 -32.86 -2.93
CA ASN A 208 14.07 -33.51 -1.82
C ASN A 208 14.68 -32.49 -0.84
N LYS A 209 14.96 -32.92 0.41
CA LYS A 209 15.68 -32.11 1.41
C LYS A 209 17.07 -31.71 0.88
N ILE A 210 17.36 -30.41 0.94
CA ILE A 210 18.66 -29.86 0.55
C ILE A 210 19.62 -29.98 1.74
N LYS A 211 20.76 -30.63 1.50
CA LYS A 211 21.86 -30.77 2.48
C LYS A 211 23.14 -30.03 2.07
N SER A 212 23.21 -29.53 0.84
CA SER A 212 24.35 -28.77 0.34
C SER A 212 24.33 -27.34 0.86
N LYS A 213 25.51 -26.82 1.19
CA LYS A 213 25.70 -25.43 1.58
C LYS A 213 25.38 -24.50 0.40
N PRO A 214 24.60 -23.42 0.61
CA PRO A 214 24.32 -22.47 -0.45
C PRO A 214 25.56 -21.63 -0.80
N MET A 215 25.74 -21.30 -2.07
CA MET A 215 26.74 -20.33 -2.54
C MET A 215 26.16 -18.90 -2.54
N GLN A 216 27.02 -17.87 -2.55
CA GLN A 216 26.58 -16.48 -2.72
C GLN A 216 26.18 -16.24 -4.19
N MET A 217 25.12 -15.46 -4.40
CA MET A 217 24.61 -15.20 -5.75
C MET A 217 25.59 -14.40 -6.62
N LYS A 218 26.40 -13.51 -6.02
CA LYS A 218 27.45 -12.79 -6.76
C LYS A 218 28.55 -13.71 -7.34
N ASP A 219 28.69 -14.92 -6.79
CA ASP A 219 29.74 -15.88 -7.18
C ASP A 219 29.25 -16.84 -8.28
N ILE A 220 27.99 -16.74 -8.72
CA ILE A 220 27.44 -17.55 -9.81
C ILE A 220 28.02 -17.07 -11.14
N THR A 221 28.56 -18.00 -11.90
CA THR A 221 29.19 -17.75 -13.20
C THR A 221 28.38 -18.33 -14.35
N ASP A 222 28.77 -17.97 -15.57
CA ASP A 222 28.13 -18.54 -16.75
C ASP A 222 28.43 -20.03 -17.00
N ASP A 223 29.44 -20.58 -16.31
CA ASP A 223 29.83 -21.98 -16.44
C ASP A 223 29.07 -22.90 -15.45
N ASP A 224 28.27 -22.33 -14.55
CA ASP A 224 27.52 -23.10 -13.56
C ASP A 224 26.25 -23.75 -14.18
N ASP A 225 26.23 -25.08 -14.27
CA ASP A 225 25.06 -25.82 -14.73
C ASP A 225 24.03 -26.08 -13.60
N ARG A 226 24.49 -26.14 -12.34
CA ARG A 226 23.65 -26.46 -11.18
C ARG A 226 24.09 -25.67 -9.96
N VAL A 227 23.16 -24.95 -9.36
CA VAL A 227 23.43 -24.05 -8.22
C VAL A 227 22.60 -24.47 -7.00
N THR A 228 23.15 -24.26 -5.81
CA THR A 228 22.38 -24.24 -4.56
C THR A 228 22.51 -22.85 -3.98
N VAL A 229 21.39 -22.14 -3.88
CA VAL A 229 21.35 -20.75 -3.42
C VAL A 229 20.27 -20.58 -2.37
N TRP A 230 20.39 -19.54 -1.57
CA TRP A 230 19.39 -19.17 -0.59
C TRP A 230 19.07 -17.69 -0.76
N GLY A 231 17.95 -17.25 -0.20
CA GLY A 231 17.66 -15.83 -0.16
C GLY A 231 16.23 -15.53 0.21
N LYS A 232 15.91 -14.24 0.16
CA LYS A 232 14.56 -13.70 0.33
C LYS A 232 13.82 -13.72 -1.01
N ILE A 233 12.56 -14.11 -0.98
CA ILE A 233 11.65 -14.16 -2.13
C ILE A 233 11.01 -12.79 -2.36
N PHE A 234 10.92 -12.38 -3.62
CA PHE A 234 10.17 -11.19 -4.07
C PHE A 234 9.67 -11.37 -5.51
N GLY A 235 8.66 -10.60 -5.93
CA GLY A 235 8.15 -10.64 -7.30
C GLY A 235 7.45 -11.95 -7.67
N PHE A 236 6.73 -12.56 -6.71
CA PHE A 236 6.01 -13.81 -6.93
C PHE A 236 4.82 -13.65 -7.89
N GLU A 237 4.82 -14.43 -8.97
CA GLU A 237 3.79 -14.49 -10.00
C GLU A 237 3.41 -15.95 -10.28
N SER A 238 2.12 -16.20 -10.50
CA SER A 238 1.64 -17.50 -10.95
C SER A 238 0.64 -17.37 -12.08
N LYS A 239 0.73 -18.26 -13.07
CA LYS A 239 -0.17 -18.28 -14.22
C LYS A 239 -0.52 -19.71 -14.63
N LEU A 240 -1.81 -19.97 -14.82
CA LEU A 240 -2.29 -21.24 -15.35
C LEU A 240 -2.04 -21.30 -16.87
N THR A 241 -1.61 -22.46 -17.36
CA THR A 241 -1.47 -22.70 -18.81
C THR A 241 -2.82 -22.65 -19.52
N LYS A 242 -2.83 -22.38 -20.84
CA LYS A 242 -4.08 -22.26 -21.63
C LYS A 242 -4.98 -23.51 -21.57
N ASN A 243 -4.42 -24.69 -21.35
CA ASN A 243 -5.13 -25.95 -21.18
C ASN A 243 -5.59 -26.22 -19.73
N GLY A 244 -5.19 -25.40 -18.76
CA GLY A 244 -5.65 -25.50 -17.37
C GLY A 244 -4.94 -26.56 -16.50
N GLU A 245 -3.98 -27.30 -17.03
CA GLU A 245 -3.39 -28.48 -16.37
C GLU A 245 -2.13 -28.18 -15.53
N SER A 246 -1.41 -27.10 -15.84
CA SER A 246 -0.12 -26.76 -15.24
C SER A 246 -0.05 -25.30 -14.82
N TYR A 247 0.78 -25.02 -13.82
CA TYR A 247 1.18 -23.66 -13.46
C TYR A 247 2.57 -23.34 -14.00
N ILE A 248 2.71 -22.09 -14.44
CA ILE A 248 3.99 -21.41 -14.57
C ILE A 248 4.10 -20.52 -13.33
N ILE A 249 5.01 -20.87 -12.42
CA ILE A 249 5.33 -20.05 -11.24
C ILE A 249 6.66 -19.36 -11.50
N LYS A 250 6.71 -18.07 -11.24
CA LYS A 250 7.90 -17.23 -11.38
C LYS A 250 8.05 -16.42 -10.10
N PHE A 251 9.26 -16.34 -9.58
CA PHE A 251 9.60 -15.43 -8.49
C PHE A 251 11.09 -15.13 -8.55
N ASN A 252 11.54 -14.10 -7.84
CA ASN A 252 12.94 -13.76 -7.73
C ASN A 252 13.46 -14.13 -6.33
N LEU A 253 14.75 -14.46 -6.26
CA LEU A 253 15.44 -14.75 -5.01
C LEU A 253 16.66 -13.84 -4.88
N THR A 254 16.87 -13.23 -3.71
CA THR A 254 18.04 -12.39 -3.43
C THR A 254 18.69 -12.76 -2.10
N ASP A 255 20.01 -12.89 -2.09
CA ASP A 255 20.82 -12.92 -0.86
C ASP A 255 21.44 -11.54 -0.53
N TYR A 256 20.99 -10.50 -1.25
CA TYR A 256 21.49 -9.12 -1.24
C TYR A 256 22.87 -8.90 -1.86
N THR A 257 23.57 -9.96 -2.28
CA THR A 257 24.81 -9.89 -3.08
C THR A 257 24.54 -9.99 -4.58
N GLY A 258 23.44 -10.64 -4.95
CA GLY A 258 22.86 -10.68 -6.28
C GLY A 258 21.44 -11.19 -6.22
N SER A 259 20.78 -11.27 -7.38
CA SER A 259 19.41 -11.78 -7.48
C SER A 259 19.20 -12.51 -8.79
N TYR A 260 18.41 -13.59 -8.76
CA TYR A 260 18.09 -14.40 -9.94
C TYR A 260 16.61 -14.76 -9.99
N THR A 261 16.09 -14.82 -11.22
CA THR A 261 14.74 -15.30 -11.51
C THR A 261 14.69 -16.82 -11.34
N VAL A 262 13.69 -17.29 -10.60
CA VAL A 262 13.36 -18.70 -10.39
C VAL A 262 12.08 -19.01 -11.15
N LYS A 263 12.08 -20.10 -11.91
CA LYS A 263 10.93 -20.53 -12.73
C LYS A 263 10.60 -21.99 -12.47
N ILE A 264 9.33 -22.25 -12.18
CA ILE A 264 8.78 -23.59 -11.97
C ILE A 264 7.69 -23.81 -13.02
N PHE A 265 7.72 -24.96 -13.66
CA PHE A 265 6.67 -25.44 -14.55
C PHE A 265 6.23 -26.82 -14.08
N ASP A 266 5.05 -26.92 -13.47
CA ASP A 266 4.57 -28.19 -12.93
C ASP A 266 3.04 -28.31 -13.03
N LYS A 267 2.53 -29.53 -12.87
CA LYS A 267 1.08 -29.79 -12.86
C LYS A 267 0.44 -29.14 -11.64
N LYS A 268 -0.83 -28.74 -11.81
CA LYS A 268 -1.63 -28.06 -10.78
C LYS A 268 -1.60 -28.78 -9.43
N GLU A 269 -1.75 -30.10 -9.44
CA GLU A 269 -1.76 -31.00 -8.27
C GLU A 269 -0.47 -30.95 -7.43
N TYR A 270 0.67 -30.55 -8.02
CA TYR A 270 1.96 -30.42 -7.30
C TYR A 270 2.27 -29.00 -6.84
N CYS A 271 1.42 -28.02 -7.17
CA CYS A 271 1.67 -26.60 -6.91
C CYS A 271 0.98 -26.08 -5.64
N ASP A 272 0.03 -26.82 -5.07
CA ASP A 272 -0.74 -26.36 -3.92
C ASP A 272 0.14 -26.17 -2.66
N SER A 273 1.19 -26.98 -2.48
CA SER A 273 2.18 -26.78 -1.40
C SER A 273 3.06 -25.55 -1.62
N LEU A 274 3.37 -25.21 -2.88
CA LEU A 274 4.18 -24.05 -3.24
C LEU A 274 3.45 -22.76 -2.92
N PHE A 275 2.17 -22.62 -3.29
CA PHE A 275 1.39 -21.41 -3.01
C PHE A 275 1.17 -21.13 -1.53
N LYS A 276 1.22 -22.17 -0.70
CA LYS A 276 1.09 -22.04 0.75
C LYS A 276 2.33 -21.46 1.43
N HIS A 277 3.51 -21.69 0.84
CA HIS A 277 4.80 -21.43 1.50
C HIS A 277 5.72 -20.47 0.74
N LEU A 278 5.45 -20.19 -0.54
CA LEU A 278 6.17 -19.22 -1.34
C LEU A 278 5.32 -17.97 -1.55
N HIS A 279 5.73 -16.90 -0.88
CA HIS A 279 5.23 -15.56 -1.12
C HIS A 279 6.33 -14.54 -0.80
N ASP A 280 6.15 -13.31 -1.29
CA ASP A 280 7.10 -12.23 -1.07
C ASP A 280 7.37 -12.03 0.43
N GLY A 281 8.64 -11.84 0.78
CA GLY A 281 9.07 -11.68 2.17
C GLY A 281 9.69 -12.93 2.82
N GLU A 282 9.33 -14.12 2.34
CA GLU A 282 9.82 -15.40 2.89
C GLU A 282 11.24 -15.71 2.46
N TYR A 283 11.87 -16.64 3.17
CA TYR A 283 13.22 -17.12 2.88
C TYR A 283 13.21 -18.58 2.47
N ALA A 284 13.95 -18.88 1.40
CA ALA A 284 14.08 -20.22 0.88
C ALA A 284 15.53 -20.55 0.52
N VAL A 285 15.86 -21.84 0.64
CA VAL A 285 17.02 -22.44 -0.01
C VAL A 285 16.53 -23.32 -1.15
N LEU A 286 17.17 -23.20 -2.31
CA LEU A 286 16.81 -23.95 -3.50
C LEU A 286 18.04 -24.57 -4.15
N SER A 287 17.84 -25.72 -4.80
CA SER A 287 18.87 -26.41 -5.56
C SER A 287 18.29 -26.80 -6.92
N GLY A 288 18.94 -26.41 -8.00
CA GLY A 288 18.36 -26.47 -9.33
C GLY A 288 19.36 -26.27 -10.45
N SER A 289 18.91 -26.51 -11.69
CA SER A 289 19.70 -26.20 -12.88
C SER A 289 19.68 -24.70 -13.15
N PHE A 290 20.82 -24.14 -13.54
CA PHE A 290 20.95 -22.75 -13.97
C PHE A 290 21.16 -22.73 -15.48
N SER A 291 20.17 -22.24 -16.24
CA SER A 291 20.19 -22.35 -17.69
C SER A 291 19.45 -21.22 -18.37
N PHE A 292 19.75 -20.97 -19.64
CA PHE A 292 19.18 -19.88 -20.42
C PHE A 292 17.72 -20.15 -20.81
N ASP A 293 16.80 -19.29 -20.38
CA ASP A 293 15.40 -19.33 -20.78
C ASP A 293 15.16 -18.43 -21.99
N LYS A 294 14.80 -19.03 -23.13
CA LYS A 294 14.59 -18.31 -24.41
C LYS A 294 13.42 -17.33 -24.37
N TYR A 295 12.44 -17.53 -23.50
CA TYR A 295 11.26 -16.68 -23.41
C TYR A 295 11.54 -15.43 -22.57
N ILE A 296 12.27 -15.59 -21.47
CA ILE A 296 12.66 -14.48 -20.58
C ILE A 296 13.87 -13.73 -21.17
N GLY A 297 14.72 -14.44 -21.91
CA GLY A 297 15.92 -13.91 -22.56
C GLY A 297 17.12 -13.79 -21.62
N GLU A 298 17.16 -14.54 -20.53
CA GLU A 298 18.25 -14.56 -19.55
C GLU A 298 18.40 -15.95 -18.90
N LYS A 299 19.47 -16.16 -18.12
CA LYS A 299 19.61 -17.38 -17.32
C LYS A 299 18.72 -17.33 -16.08
N VAL A 300 18.02 -18.44 -15.85
CA VAL A 300 17.09 -18.60 -14.72
C VAL A 300 17.41 -19.87 -13.96
N ILE A 301 17.01 -19.91 -12.70
CA ILE A 301 17.13 -21.12 -11.89
C ILE A 301 15.84 -21.92 -12.01
N SER A 302 15.95 -23.16 -12.49
CA SER A 302 14.87 -24.14 -12.49
C SER A 302 15.08 -25.09 -11.31
N PRO A 303 14.35 -24.91 -10.19
CA PRO A 303 14.62 -25.64 -8.97
C PRO A 303 14.17 -27.10 -9.09
N ARG A 304 14.99 -28.03 -8.61
CA ARG A 304 14.61 -29.43 -8.38
C ARG A 304 14.16 -29.66 -6.95
N SER A 305 14.67 -28.85 -6.03
CA SER A 305 14.34 -28.86 -4.62
C SER A 305 14.18 -27.44 -4.12
N ILE A 306 13.21 -27.22 -3.24
CA ILE A 306 13.02 -25.97 -2.50
C ILE A 306 12.67 -26.32 -1.06
N CYS A 307 13.35 -25.67 -0.13
CA CYS A 307 13.05 -25.73 1.29
C CYS A 307 12.85 -24.32 1.83
N THR A 308 11.85 -24.12 2.69
CA THR A 308 11.75 -22.88 3.49
C THR A 308 12.77 -22.94 4.63
N VAL A 309 13.26 -21.76 5.00
CA VAL A 309 14.27 -21.59 6.05
C VAL A 309 13.98 -20.33 6.87
N THR A 310 14.41 -20.33 8.13
CA THR A 310 14.37 -19.14 8.99
C THR A 310 15.75 -18.47 8.99
N PRO A 311 15.88 -17.21 8.52
CA PRO A 311 17.17 -16.53 8.46
C PRO A 311 17.71 -16.26 9.87
N ILE A 312 19.03 -16.32 10.02
CA ILE A 312 19.68 -15.84 11.25
C ILE A 312 19.62 -14.32 11.24
N LYS A 313 18.89 -13.74 12.19
CA LYS A 313 18.76 -12.29 12.32
C LYS A 313 19.89 -11.74 13.18
N LYS A 314 20.27 -10.49 12.92
CA LYS A 314 21.19 -9.74 13.75
C LYS A 314 20.53 -9.40 15.08
N THR A 315 21.12 -9.84 16.19
CA THR A 315 20.68 -9.53 17.55
C THR A 315 21.60 -8.49 18.19
N ASP A 316 21.08 -7.77 19.17
CA ASP A 316 21.87 -6.98 20.11
C ASP A 316 21.91 -7.81 21.39
N ASP A 317 23.07 -8.36 21.74
CA ASP A 317 23.22 -9.26 22.90
C ASP A 317 23.87 -8.55 24.11
N GLU A 318 24.13 -7.24 24.03
CA GLU A 318 24.72 -6.48 25.15
C GLU A 318 23.73 -6.41 26.33
N PRO A 319 24.12 -6.71 27.58
CA PRO A 319 23.18 -6.70 28.70
C PRO A 319 22.51 -5.34 28.95
N GLU A 320 23.26 -4.25 28.77
CA GLU A 320 22.76 -2.88 28.88
C GLU A 320 22.65 -2.26 27.48
N LYS A 321 21.45 -1.78 27.11
CA LYS A 321 21.18 -1.30 25.75
C LYS A 321 21.46 0.19 25.59
N ARG A 322 22.00 0.56 24.43
CA ARG A 322 22.07 1.97 24.00
C ARG A 322 20.70 2.53 23.63
N VAL A 323 20.66 3.85 23.41
CA VAL A 323 19.56 4.55 22.75
C VAL A 323 20.15 5.32 21.57
N GLU A 324 19.59 5.14 20.38
CA GLU A 324 19.96 5.95 19.22
C GLU A 324 19.28 7.31 19.29
N LEU A 325 20.07 8.39 19.18
CA LEU A 325 19.61 9.77 19.29
C LEU A 325 19.71 10.56 17.97
N HIS A 326 20.34 9.98 16.94
CA HIS A 326 20.52 10.60 15.63
C HIS A 326 20.23 9.56 14.53
N LEU A 327 19.05 9.65 13.94
CA LEU A 327 18.55 8.67 12.99
C LEU A 327 17.59 9.29 11.98
N HIS A 328 17.86 8.98 10.72
CA HIS A 328 17.13 9.38 9.55
C HIS A 328 16.28 8.24 9.01
N THR A 329 15.12 8.61 8.51
CA THR A 329 14.14 7.71 7.90
C THR A 329 14.01 8.04 6.43
N ASN A 330 13.24 7.24 5.69
CA ASN A 330 12.89 7.53 4.30
C ASN A 330 12.21 8.89 4.05
N MET A 331 11.86 9.67 5.09
CA MET A 331 11.40 11.06 4.98
C MET A 331 12.54 12.11 4.92
N SER A 332 13.79 11.73 5.21
CA SER A 332 14.96 12.52 4.86
C SER A 332 15.15 12.49 3.35
N GLN A 333 14.71 13.58 2.69
CA GLN A 333 14.47 13.65 1.25
C GLN A 333 15.68 13.22 0.43
N LYS A 334 15.53 12.11 -0.31
CA LYS A 334 16.55 11.51 -1.18
C LYS A 334 17.89 11.25 -0.47
N ASP A 335 17.86 10.84 0.79
CA ASP A 335 19.10 10.56 1.55
C ASP A 335 19.03 9.26 2.35
N ALA A 336 18.06 9.12 3.25
CA ALA A 336 17.89 7.89 4.03
C ALA A 336 16.83 6.97 3.42
N MET A 337 17.04 5.66 3.59
CA MET A 337 16.37 4.63 2.79
C MET A 337 15.27 3.90 3.56
N THR A 338 15.45 3.73 4.87
CA THR A 338 14.62 2.81 5.66
C THR A 338 13.35 3.50 6.17
N PRO A 339 12.16 2.92 5.94
CA PRO A 339 10.93 3.33 6.59
C PRO A 339 11.01 3.26 8.12
N VAL A 340 10.43 4.26 8.79
CA VAL A 340 10.52 4.39 10.25
C VAL A 340 9.97 3.18 11.01
N ASP A 341 8.94 2.51 10.47
CA ASP A 341 8.34 1.34 11.10
C ASP A 341 9.33 0.18 11.25
N LYS A 342 10.21 -0.03 10.25
CA LYS A 342 11.26 -1.05 10.31
C LYS A 342 12.34 -0.71 11.34
N LEU A 343 12.72 0.57 11.44
CA LEU A 343 13.71 1.04 12.42
C LEU A 343 13.19 0.88 13.86
N VAL A 344 11.93 1.29 14.10
CA VAL A 344 11.27 1.15 15.40
C VAL A 344 11.11 -0.33 15.78
N LYS A 345 10.68 -1.19 14.85
CA LYS A 345 10.60 -2.64 15.07
C LYS A 345 11.97 -3.23 15.43
N ARG A 346 13.04 -2.84 14.73
CA ARG A 346 14.40 -3.31 15.05
C ARG A 346 14.85 -2.88 16.45
N ALA A 347 14.60 -1.64 16.84
CA ALA A 347 14.93 -1.18 18.19
C ALA A 347 14.16 -1.93 19.28
N ILE A 348 12.89 -2.28 19.04
CA ILE A 348 12.09 -3.14 19.93
C ILE A 348 12.71 -4.54 20.01
N GLU A 349 13.04 -5.16 18.87
CA GLU A 349 13.69 -6.48 18.80
C GLU A 349 15.03 -6.50 19.54
N TRP A 350 15.80 -5.41 19.51
CA TRP A 350 17.06 -5.25 20.22
C TRP A 350 16.91 -4.82 21.69
N GLY A 351 15.69 -4.63 22.18
CA GLY A 351 15.42 -4.26 23.58
C GLY A 351 15.83 -2.83 23.94
N HIS A 352 16.02 -1.94 22.96
CA HIS A 352 16.32 -0.53 23.23
C HIS A 352 15.10 0.11 23.91
N LYS A 353 15.31 0.90 24.97
CA LYS A 353 14.20 1.52 25.71
C LYS A 353 13.53 2.68 24.95
N ALA A 354 14.29 3.32 24.05
CA ALA A 354 13.85 4.46 23.27
C ALA A 354 14.61 4.53 21.94
N ILE A 355 14.07 5.30 20.99
CA ILE A 355 14.67 5.62 19.70
C ILE A 355 14.29 7.03 19.29
N ALA A 356 15.26 7.84 18.85
CA ALA A 356 14.98 9.16 18.30
C ALA A 356 14.75 9.13 16.79
N ILE A 357 13.88 10.00 16.32
CA ILE A 357 13.62 10.25 14.89
C ILE A 357 14.04 11.69 14.62
N THR A 358 15.05 11.90 13.78
CA THR A 358 15.70 13.21 13.56
C THR A 358 15.92 13.48 12.08
N ASP A 359 14.87 13.37 11.26
CA ASP A 359 14.96 13.60 9.83
C ASP A 359 15.47 15.01 9.46
N HIS A 360 16.08 15.15 8.29
CA HIS A 360 16.60 16.43 7.80
C HIS A 360 15.48 17.45 7.56
N GLY A 361 15.42 18.47 8.41
CA GLY A 361 14.54 19.64 8.26
C GLY A 361 13.03 19.34 8.24
N CYS A 362 12.62 18.12 8.61
CA CYS A 362 11.24 17.68 8.55
C CYS A 362 10.92 16.70 9.69
N VAL A 363 9.62 16.54 10.00
CA VAL A 363 9.15 15.63 11.06
C VAL A 363 8.11 14.62 10.55
N GLN A 364 8.09 14.36 9.24
CA GLN A 364 7.02 13.63 8.55
C GLN A 364 6.84 12.18 8.99
N SER A 365 7.88 11.56 9.54
CA SER A 365 7.83 10.18 10.05
C SER A 365 7.18 10.05 11.43
N PHE A 366 6.82 11.14 12.09
CA PHE A 366 6.30 11.10 13.46
C PHE A 366 4.99 10.29 13.61
N PRO A 367 3.98 10.42 12.72
CA PRO A 367 2.76 9.60 12.80
C PRO A 367 3.07 8.10 12.67
N ASP A 368 3.85 7.72 11.66
CA ASP A 368 4.24 6.32 11.42
C ASP A 368 5.12 5.76 12.55
N ALA A 369 6.00 6.57 13.13
CA ALA A 369 6.80 6.19 14.30
C ALA A 369 5.90 5.88 15.51
N ARG A 370 4.88 6.72 15.75
CA ARG A 370 3.88 6.51 16.82
C ARG A 370 3.11 5.21 16.60
N LEU A 371 2.65 4.97 15.37
CA LEU A 371 1.92 3.75 14.99
C LEU A 371 2.78 2.50 15.16
N ALA A 372 4.04 2.54 14.70
CA ALA A 372 4.97 1.41 14.81
C ALA A 372 5.38 1.11 16.26
N ALA A 373 5.55 2.14 17.08
CA ALA A 373 5.92 1.98 18.48
C ALA A 373 4.78 1.37 19.31
N GLY A 374 3.54 1.76 19.04
CA GLY A 374 2.40 1.45 19.88
C GLY A 374 2.68 1.89 21.32
N ASN A 375 2.77 0.92 22.24
CA ASN A 375 3.18 1.14 23.64
C ASN A 375 4.45 0.35 24.01
N LYS A 376 5.23 -0.12 23.03
CA LYS A 376 6.36 -1.05 23.25
C LYS A 376 7.72 -0.36 23.41
N ILE A 377 7.88 0.83 22.84
CA ILE A 377 9.11 1.63 22.90
C ILE A 377 8.76 3.11 22.95
N LYS A 378 9.63 3.90 23.58
CA LYS A 378 9.49 5.36 23.61
C LYS A 378 10.10 5.97 22.34
N ILE A 379 9.31 6.80 21.65
CA ILE A 379 9.81 7.62 20.55
C ILE A 379 10.29 8.96 21.09
N ILE A 380 11.50 9.37 20.72
CA ILE A 380 12.03 10.70 20.96
C ILE A 380 11.85 11.49 19.66
N TYR A 381 10.89 12.40 19.67
CA TYR A 381 10.53 13.20 18.51
C TYR A 381 11.53 14.35 18.32
N GLY A 382 12.25 14.37 17.22
CA GLY A 382 13.22 15.42 16.92
C GLY A 382 13.35 15.75 15.43
N VAL A 383 14.30 16.61 15.13
CA VAL A 383 14.68 17.00 13.76
C VAL A 383 16.18 17.26 13.73
N GLU A 384 16.82 16.91 12.62
CA GLU A 384 18.11 17.51 12.31
C GLU A 384 17.88 18.79 11.51
N ALA A 385 18.01 19.93 12.18
CA ALA A 385 17.75 21.23 11.63
C ALA A 385 18.94 21.74 10.79
N TYR A 386 18.63 22.42 9.68
CA TYR A 386 19.59 23.24 8.96
C TYR A 386 19.81 24.57 9.71
N PHE A 387 20.67 24.53 10.71
CA PHE A 387 20.94 25.61 11.65
C PHE A 387 21.74 26.76 11.03
N VAL A 388 21.40 27.99 11.44
CA VAL A 388 22.13 29.21 11.08
C VAL A 388 22.36 30.04 12.34
N ASP A 389 23.61 30.37 12.66
CA ASP A 389 23.93 31.35 13.72
C ASP A 389 23.74 32.78 13.19
N ASP A 390 22.51 33.26 13.29
CA ASP A 390 22.12 34.62 12.91
C ASP A 390 22.46 35.69 13.96
N LEU A 391 22.99 35.28 15.12
CA LEU A 391 23.47 36.23 16.15
C LEU A 391 24.90 36.68 15.88
N THR A 392 25.68 35.88 15.15
CA THR A 392 26.96 36.31 14.57
C THR A 392 26.67 37.18 13.35
N GLU A 393 27.36 38.32 13.17
CA GLU A 393 27.20 39.23 12.02
C GLU A 393 25.72 39.58 11.71
N PRO A 394 24.99 40.25 12.62
CA PRO A 394 23.53 40.42 12.52
C PRO A 394 23.06 41.23 11.29
N ASP A 395 23.94 42.01 10.67
CA ASP A 395 23.65 42.79 9.47
C ASP A 395 23.61 41.95 8.18
N VAL A 396 24.08 40.69 8.22
CA VAL A 396 24.06 39.76 7.09
C VAL A 396 22.73 39.01 7.06
N ALA A 397 22.06 38.99 5.91
CA ALA A 397 20.82 38.24 5.74
C ALA A 397 21.02 36.73 5.98
N VAL A 398 20.04 36.07 6.63
CA VAL A 398 20.07 34.63 6.98
C VAL A 398 20.36 33.72 5.79
N GLU A 399 19.86 34.09 4.60
CA GLU A 399 20.09 33.36 3.34
C GLU A 399 21.57 33.31 2.91
N ASN A 400 22.36 34.31 3.30
CA ASN A 400 23.78 34.44 2.95
C ASN A 400 24.73 33.91 4.04
N LYS A 401 24.18 33.46 5.18
CA LYS A 401 24.96 32.89 6.28
C LYS A 401 25.31 31.41 6.05
N PRO A 402 26.41 30.93 6.66
CA PRO A 402 26.73 29.51 6.65
C PRO A 402 25.62 28.70 7.34
N THR A 403 25.39 27.50 6.82
CA THR A 403 24.39 26.55 7.33
C THR A 403 25.10 25.33 7.92
N TYR A 404 24.63 24.90 9.08
CA TYR A 404 25.15 23.77 9.85
C TYR A 404 24.04 22.78 10.15
N HIS A 405 24.40 21.59 10.64
CA HIS A 405 23.44 20.65 11.20
C HIS A 405 23.30 20.85 12.72
N GLN A 406 22.14 20.50 13.26
CA GLN A 406 21.78 20.70 14.66
C GLN A 406 20.66 19.73 15.03
N ILE A 407 20.88 18.89 16.06
CA ILE A 407 19.79 18.05 16.56
C ILE A 407 18.93 18.85 17.54
N VAL A 408 17.62 18.77 17.36
CA VAL A 408 16.62 19.36 18.25
C VAL A 408 15.61 18.29 18.63
N LEU A 409 15.55 17.94 19.91
CA LEU A 409 14.64 16.92 20.45
C LEU A 409 13.55 17.57 21.30
N ALA A 410 12.29 17.14 21.13
CA ALA A 410 11.19 17.55 21.97
C ALA A 410 11.21 16.80 23.31
N LYS A 411 11.43 17.54 24.40
CA LYS A 411 11.41 16.99 25.76
C LYS A 411 10.00 16.64 26.22
N ASN A 412 9.00 17.46 25.87
CA ASN A 412 7.62 17.31 26.32
C ASN A 412 6.64 17.93 25.30
N SER A 413 5.33 17.90 25.57
CA SER A 413 4.32 18.40 24.63
C SER A 413 4.49 19.89 24.28
N ARG A 414 4.99 20.71 25.21
CA ARG A 414 5.33 22.11 24.95
C ARG A 414 6.51 22.22 23.98
N GLY A 415 7.54 21.42 24.20
CA GLY A 415 8.67 21.26 23.28
C GLY A 415 8.25 20.81 21.88
N LEU A 416 7.33 19.85 21.78
CA LEU A 416 6.82 19.37 20.50
C LEU A 416 6.10 20.48 19.72
N LYS A 417 5.23 21.25 20.39
CA LYS A 417 4.58 22.41 19.77
C LYS A 417 5.58 23.47 19.31
N ASN A 418 6.63 23.73 20.11
CA ASN A 418 7.73 24.62 19.72
C ASN A 418 8.54 24.08 18.53
N LEU A 419 8.79 22.77 18.49
CA LEU A 419 9.44 22.11 17.36
C LEU A 419 8.61 22.28 16.07
N TYR A 420 7.28 22.13 16.14
CA TYR A 420 6.40 22.35 14.98
C TYR A 420 6.42 23.81 14.51
N LYS A 421 6.45 24.79 15.43
CA LYS A 421 6.63 26.21 15.07
C LYS A 421 7.96 26.44 14.35
N LEU A 422 9.05 25.87 14.87
CA LEU A 422 10.39 26.00 14.28
C LEU A 422 10.49 25.37 12.89
N VAL A 423 9.96 24.16 12.71
CA VAL A 423 9.88 23.49 11.40
C VAL A 423 9.01 24.27 10.42
N SER A 424 7.93 24.88 10.90
CA SER A 424 7.06 25.68 10.03
C SER A 424 7.75 26.97 9.56
N MET A 425 8.38 27.69 10.50
CA MET A 425 9.15 28.90 10.15
C MET A 425 10.29 28.60 9.20
N SER A 426 10.95 27.44 9.34
CA SER A 426 12.06 27.05 8.45
C SER A 426 11.59 26.73 7.02
N ASN A 427 10.39 26.18 6.86
CA ASN A 427 9.80 25.85 5.55
C ASN A 427 9.05 27.02 4.89
N VAL A 428 8.58 28.01 5.68
CA VAL A 428 7.79 29.14 5.17
C VAL A 428 8.61 30.43 5.10
N LYS A 429 9.20 30.87 6.21
CA LYS A 429 9.83 32.20 6.33
C LYS A 429 11.32 32.19 5.99
N TYR A 430 12.04 31.15 6.40
CA TYR A 430 13.50 31.07 6.30
C TYR A 430 13.97 30.02 5.28
N PHE A 431 13.09 29.60 4.37
CA PHE A 431 13.44 28.63 3.33
C PHE A 431 14.39 29.27 2.32
N HIS A 432 15.56 28.65 2.12
CA HIS A 432 16.49 29.04 1.06
C HIS A 432 17.27 27.80 0.59
N LYS A 433 16.77 27.17 -0.49
CA LYS A 433 17.17 25.84 -1.01
C LYS A 433 16.94 24.68 -0.04
N LYS A 434 16.96 24.94 1.26
CA LYS A 434 16.72 24.05 2.40
C LYS A 434 15.96 24.83 3.47
N PRO A 435 15.18 24.16 4.34
CA PRO A 435 14.43 24.82 5.40
C PRO A 435 15.35 25.19 6.57
N ARG A 436 15.81 26.44 6.64
CA ARG A 436 16.83 26.89 7.60
C ARG A 436 16.22 27.36 8.92
N MET A 437 16.91 27.10 10.02
CA MET A 437 16.45 27.41 11.38
C MET A 437 17.43 28.37 12.07
N PRO A 438 17.08 29.67 12.23
CA PRO A 438 17.94 30.64 12.88
C PRO A 438 18.09 30.39 14.40
N LYS A 439 19.29 30.62 14.94
CA LYS A 439 19.60 30.51 16.38
C LYS A 439 18.72 31.40 17.23
N SER A 440 18.41 32.60 16.77
CA SER A 440 17.52 33.53 17.48
C SER A 440 16.11 32.97 17.68
N GLU A 441 15.56 32.24 16.71
CA GLU A 441 14.24 31.60 16.81
C GLU A 441 14.27 30.37 17.72
N ILE A 442 15.35 29.57 17.65
CA ILE A 442 15.54 28.45 18.59
C ILE A 442 15.56 28.96 20.03
N ILE A 443 16.25 30.08 20.31
CA ILE A 443 16.28 30.69 21.66
C ILE A 443 14.89 31.10 22.12
N LYS A 444 14.09 31.75 21.26
CA LYS A 444 12.71 32.15 21.58
C LYS A 444 11.80 30.95 21.88
N HIS A 445 12.02 29.82 21.19
CA HIS A 445 11.22 28.61 21.29
C HIS A 445 11.91 27.48 22.08
N ARG A 446 12.96 27.78 22.86
CA ARG A 446 13.81 26.76 23.52
C ARG A 446 13.09 25.96 24.60
N GLU A 447 12.01 26.51 25.17
CA GLU A 447 11.25 25.84 26.22
C GLU A 447 10.80 24.44 25.79
N GLY A 448 11.19 23.43 26.58
CA GLY A 448 10.85 22.03 26.30
C GLY A 448 11.67 21.37 25.19
N LEU A 449 12.75 22.01 24.68
CA LEU A 449 13.66 21.41 23.70
C LEU A 449 14.98 20.96 24.35
N ILE A 450 15.62 19.96 23.76
CA ILE A 450 17.00 19.52 24.05
C ILE A 450 17.81 19.65 22.75
N ILE A 451 18.95 20.32 22.81
CA ILE A 451 19.74 20.77 21.66
C ILE A 451 21.09 20.02 21.60
N GLY A 452 21.31 19.21 20.57
CA GLY A 452 22.51 18.35 20.39
C GLY A 452 23.45 18.79 19.27
N SER A 453 24.77 18.69 19.45
CA SER A 453 25.73 19.30 18.51
C SER A 453 25.80 18.71 17.08
N ALA A 454 25.06 17.62 16.81
CA ALA A 454 24.95 16.96 15.51
C ALA A 454 26.28 16.36 14.99
N CYS A 455 26.29 16.03 13.69
CA CYS A 455 27.36 15.34 12.99
C CYS A 455 28.53 16.25 12.59
N GLU A 456 29.37 15.81 11.66
CA GLU A 456 30.49 16.57 11.12
C GLU A 456 30.09 17.84 10.34
N ALA A 457 28.83 17.91 9.92
CA ALA A 457 28.23 19.11 9.37
C ALA A 457 27.79 20.13 10.45
N GLY A 458 27.85 19.76 11.73
CA GLY A 458 27.52 20.61 12.88
C GLY A 458 28.50 21.76 13.10
N GLU A 459 28.04 22.82 13.75
CA GLU A 459 28.84 24.03 14.02
C GLU A 459 30.06 23.71 14.91
N LEU A 460 29.86 22.93 15.97
CA LEU A 460 30.92 22.56 16.92
C LEU A 460 32.00 21.70 16.25
N PHE A 461 31.61 20.64 15.54
CA PHE A 461 32.56 19.74 14.90
C PHE A 461 33.42 20.50 13.88
N ARG A 462 32.78 21.34 13.05
CA ARG A 462 33.47 22.19 12.08
C ARG A 462 34.40 23.21 12.75
N ALA A 463 34.02 23.79 13.88
CA ALA A 463 34.90 24.70 14.61
C ALA A 463 36.18 24.01 15.12
N VAL A 464 36.06 22.76 15.59
CA VAL A 464 37.22 21.93 15.99
C VAL A 464 38.09 21.57 14.78
N LEU A 465 37.45 21.17 13.68
CA LEU A 465 38.13 20.80 12.42
C LEU A 465 38.88 21.99 11.81
N ASP A 466 38.25 23.18 11.77
CA ASP A 466 38.81 24.40 11.21
C ASP A 466 39.89 25.04 12.13
N GLY A 467 40.20 24.41 13.26
CA GLY A 467 41.23 24.87 14.18
C GLY A 467 40.92 26.23 14.83
N LYS A 468 39.63 26.51 15.10
CA LYS A 468 39.19 27.73 15.80
C LYS A 468 39.80 27.81 17.20
N SER A 469 39.80 29.02 17.77
CA SER A 469 40.34 29.22 19.12
C SER A 469 39.53 28.43 20.15
N GLU A 470 40.19 28.00 21.24
CA GLU A 470 39.52 27.25 22.31
C GLU A 470 38.37 28.06 22.95
N GLU A 471 38.51 29.38 23.01
CA GLU A 471 37.47 30.30 23.49
C GLU A 471 36.22 30.26 22.58
N GLU A 472 36.40 30.31 21.27
CA GLU A 472 35.31 30.21 20.29
C GLU A 472 34.63 28.83 20.35
N ILE A 473 35.42 27.75 20.39
CA ILE A 473 34.90 26.38 20.48
C ILE A 473 34.06 26.21 21.75
N THR A 474 34.57 26.69 22.90
CA THR A 474 33.86 26.62 24.18
C THR A 474 32.58 27.46 24.15
N LYS A 475 32.60 28.64 23.51
CA LYS A 475 31.42 29.48 23.32
C LYS A 475 30.36 28.78 22.48
N ILE A 476 30.74 28.14 21.37
CA ILE A 476 29.84 27.35 20.52
C ILE A 476 29.25 26.19 21.33
N ALA A 477 30.10 25.38 21.98
CA ALA A 477 29.69 24.24 22.80
C ALA A 477 28.74 24.63 23.96
N SER A 478 28.84 25.86 24.47
CA SER A 478 27.99 26.37 25.55
C SER A 478 26.49 26.44 25.19
N PHE A 479 26.14 26.51 23.89
CA PHE A 479 24.75 26.59 23.42
C PHE A 479 23.98 25.25 23.48
N TYR A 480 24.69 24.12 23.42
CA TYR A 480 24.10 22.78 23.32
C TYR A 480 23.81 22.16 24.68
N ASP A 481 22.77 21.34 24.82
CA ASP A 481 22.51 20.61 26.07
C ASP A 481 23.34 19.33 26.17
N TYR A 482 23.72 18.74 25.03
CA TYR A 482 24.64 17.61 24.92
C TYR A 482 25.50 17.72 23.66
N LEU A 483 26.67 17.09 23.66
CA LEU A 483 27.59 17.08 22.52
C LEU A 483 27.62 15.69 21.88
N GLU A 484 27.66 15.65 20.56
CA GLU A 484 27.66 14.42 19.76
C GLU A 484 29.05 14.12 19.20
N ILE A 485 29.37 12.83 19.14
CA ILE A 485 30.45 12.28 18.34
C ILE A 485 29.95 11.03 17.60
N GLN A 486 30.49 10.78 16.40
CA GLN A 486 30.13 9.62 15.58
C GLN A 486 31.29 8.61 15.51
N PRO A 487 31.01 7.34 15.19
CA PRO A 487 32.03 6.36 14.85
C PRO A 487 33.03 6.91 13.85
N VAL A 488 34.29 6.51 14.01
CA VAL A 488 35.38 7.01 13.16
C VAL A 488 35.11 6.70 11.68
N GLU A 489 34.52 5.53 11.40
CA GLU A 489 34.16 5.11 10.04
C GLU A 489 33.06 5.95 9.39
N ASN A 490 32.15 6.58 10.16
CA ASN A 490 31.16 7.51 9.60
C ASN A 490 31.86 8.69 8.90
N ASN A 491 33.00 9.12 9.45
CA ASN A 491 33.80 10.25 8.98
C ASN A 491 34.99 9.84 8.10
N ALA A 492 35.12 8.56 7.72
CA ALA A 492 36.23 8.07 6.91
C ALA A 492 36.32 8.74 5.52
N PHE A 493 35.23 9.33 5.04
CA PHE A 493 35.24 10.11 3.80
C PHE A 493 36.18 11.33 3.86
N MET A 494 36.50 11.85 5.06
CA MET A 494 37.44 12.96 5.26
C MET A 494 38.88 12.58 4.88
N LEU A 495 39.23 11.29 4.88
CA LEU A 495 40.56 10.79 4.52
C LEU A 495 40.82 10.81 3.00
N ARG A 496 39.79 11.10 2.20
CA ARG A 496 39.90 11.19 0.74
C ARG A 496 40.60 12.50 0.36
N GLN A 497 41.31 12.53 -0.76
CA GLN A 497 41.81 13.81 -1.31
C GLN A 497 40.61 14.62 -1.82
N HIS A 498 40.32 15.74 -1.17
CA HIS A 498 39.18 16.60 -1.52
C HIS A 498 39.59 17.78 -2.41
N SER A 499 40.84 18.24 -2.32
CA SER A 499 41.40 19.26 -3.21
C SER A 499 42.09 18.64 -4.45
N ASP A 500 41.30 18.35 -5.49
CA ASP A 500 41.84 18.20 -6.85
C ASP A 500 41.79 19.57 -7.57
N PRO A 501 42.94 20.16 -7.95
CA PRO A 501 43.01 21.41 -8.71
C PRO A 501 42.24 21.37 -10.04
N ASN A 502 42.01 20.17 -10.59
CA ASN A 502 41.30 19.95 -11.84
C ASN A 502 39.82 19.58 -11.66
N SER A 503 39.34 19.43 -10.41
CA SER A 503 37.92 19.20 -10.16
C SER A 503 37.10 20.43 -10.54
N LYS A 504 35.81 20.22 -10.84
CA LYS A 504 34.88 21.32 -11.14
C LYS A 504 34.74 22.33 -9.99
N ASN A 505 35.20 21.99 -8.77
CA ASN A 505 35.08 22.87 -7.61
C ASN A 505 36.23 22.63 -6.60
N PRO A 506 37.46 23.10 -6.89
CA PRO A 506 38.68 22.75 -6.14
C PRO A 506 38.69 23.18 -4.66
N GLU A 507 37.84 24.14 -4.30
CA GLU A 507 37.69 24.64 -2.92
C GLU A 507 36.60 23.89 -2.13
N LYS A 508 35.79 23.04 -2.79
CA LYS A 508 34.78 22.22 -2.13
C LYS A 508 35.50 21.18 -1.27
N ASN A 509 35.15 21.08 0.01
CA ASN A 509 35.71 20.11 0.97
C ASN A 509 37.20 20.24 1.32
N LYS A 510 37.91 21.29 0.87
CA LYS A 510 39.31 21.61 1.24
C LYS A 510 39.59 21.61 2.75
N ARG A 511 38.56 21.85 3.57
CA ARG A 511 38.63 21.76 5.05
C ARG A 511 39.07 20.38 5.56
N TYR A 512 38.87 19.32 4.80
CA TYR A 512 39.23 17.96 5.20
C TYR A 512 40.68 17.61 4.84
N ASP A 513 41.39 18.43 4.06
CA ASP A 513 42.76 18.12 3.62
C ASP A 513 43.77 17.98 4.78
N GLY A 514 43.43 18.52 5.95
CA GLY A 514 44.20 18.34 7.19
C GLY A 514 44.03 16.98 7.86
N ILE A 515 43.09 16.14 7.40
CA ILE A 515 42.81 14.80 7.94
C ILE A 515 43.55 13.77 7.09
N THR A 516 44.56 13.13 7.68
CA THR A 516 45.46 12.20 6.98
C THR A 516 45.38 10.78 7.52
N SER A 517 44.79 10.61 8.71
CA SER A 517 44.69 9.34 9.39
C SER A 517 43.40 9.22 10.21
N TYR A 518 42.99 7.99 10.50
CA TYR A 518 41.90 7.73 11.45
C TYR A 518 42.17 8.30 12.85
N ASP A 519 43.45 8.45 13.25
CA ASP A 519 43.81 9.06 14.53
C ASP A 519 43.52 10.57 14.56
N ASP A 520 43.55 11.27 13.43
CA ASP A 520 43.15 12.69 13.35
C ASP A 520 41.66 12.85 13.68
N ILE A 521 40.82 11.93 13.18
CA ILE A 521 39.37 11.89 13.49
C ILE A 521 39.14 11.56 14.97
N ARG A 522 39.88 10.58 15.51
CA ARG A 522 39.84 10.25 16.95
C ARG A 522 40.23 11.44 17.82
N GLU A 523 41.19 12.25 17.37
CA GLU A 523 41.62 13.43 18.10
C GLU A 523 40.56 14.54 18.13
N ILE A 524 39.79 14.70 17.05
CA ILE A 524 38.62 15.58 17.05
C ILE A 524 37.60 15.11 18.11
N ASN A 525 37.31 13.80 18.16
CA ASN A 525 36.43 13.23 19.16
C ASN A 525 36.94 13.46 20.59
N ARG A 526 38.24 13.26 20.85
CA ARG A 526 38.85 13.54 22.17
C ARG A 526 38.76 15.01 22.54
N LYS A 527 38.96 15.93 21.59
CA LYS A 527 38.80 17.38 21.82
C LYS A 527 37.37 17.75 22.20
N ILE A 528 36.37 17.18 21.51
CA ILE A 528 34.96 17.41 21.84
C ILE A 528 34.66 16.91 23.27
N ILE A 529 35.16 15.73 23.64
CA ILE A 529 35.04 15.18 25.01
C ILE A 529 35.67 16.13 26.04
N ALA A 530 36.91 16.57 25.80
CA ALA A 530 37.61 17.46 26.72
C ALA A 530 36.91 18.81 26.90
N ILE A 531 36.25 19.34 25.85
CA ILE A 531 35.42 20.55 25.94
C ILE A 531 34.13 20.28 26.71
N ALA A 532 33.51 19.11 26.51
CA ALA A 532 32.31 18.70 27.24
C ALA A 532 32.58 18.61 28.75
N ASP A 533 33.70 18.00 29.14
CA ASP A 533 34.12 17.84 30.53
C ASP A 533 34.31 19.20 31.21
N LYS A 534 34.97 20.15 30.52
CA LYS A 534 35.15 21.54 30.99
C LYS A 534 33.82 22.25 31.23
N LEU A 535 32.82 21.96 30.41
CA LEU A 535 31.48 22.55 30.49
C LEU A 535 30.51 21.73 31.35
N SER A 536 30.94 20.57 31.88
CA SER A 536 30.08 19.60 32.57
C SER A 536 28.85 19.19 31.77
N LYS A 537 29.05 18.91 30.47
CA LYS A 537 27.99 18.49 29.53
C LYS A 537 28.15 17.02 29.14
N PRO A 538 27.05 16.27 28.96
CA PRO A 538 27.14 14.89 28.51
C PRO A 538 27.59 14.84 27.04
N VAL A 539 28.48 13.89 26.76
CA VAL A 539 28.80 13.45 25.39
C VAL A 539 28.01 12.20 25.09
N VAL A 540 27.45 12.12 23.88
CA VAL A 540 26.70 10.95 23.40
C VAL A 540 27.30 10.47 22.06
N ALA A 541 27.45 9.16 21.94
CA ALA A 541 27.84 8.53 20.70
C ALA A 541 26.61 8.19 19.86
N THR A 542 26.48 8.80 18.68
CA THR A 542 25.32 8.63 17.80
C THR A 542 25.70 7.94 16.49
N GLY A 543 24.74 7.23 15.89
CA GLY A 543 24.99 6.40 14.70
C GLY A 543 24.87 7.16 13.38
N ASP A 544 24.15 8.29 13.37
CA ASP A 544 23.77 9.03 12.16
C ASP A 544 23.14 8.08 11.11
N VAL A 545 22.14 7.33 11.56
CA VAL A 545 21.62 6.16 10.84
C VAL A 545 20.83 6.59 9.60
N HIS A 546 21.15 6.06 8.42
CA HIS A 546 20.47 6.34 7.15
C HIS A 546 19.85 5.09 6.50
N PHE A 547 20.26 3.89 6.91
CA PHE A 547 19.72 2.63 6.43
C PHE A 547 19.78 1.54 7.51
N LEU A 548 19.06 0.42 7.33
CA LEU A 548 18.85 -0.55 8.42
C LEU A 548 20.05 -1.47 8.59
N ASP A 549 20.44 -2.14 7.51
CA ASP A 549 21.52 -3.13 7.50
C ASP A 549 22.63 -2.70 6.53
N PRO A 550 23.90 -3.13 6.71
CA PRO A 550 25.01 -2.73 5.84
C PRO A 550 24.77 -2.93 4.33
N LYS A 551 24.03 -4.00 3.99
CA LYS A 551 23.67 -4.37 2.61
C LYS A 551 22.70 -3.38 1.92
N ASP A 552 22.07 -2.49 2.68
CA ASP A 552 21.12 -1.50 2.16
C ASP A 552 21.82 -0.23 1.66
N ALA A 553 23.13 -0.10 1.88
CA ALA A 553 23.94 1.04 1.42
C ALA A 553 23.86 1.26 -0.10
N VAL A 554 23.72 0.18 -0.88
CA VAL A 554 23.61 0.23 -2.34
C VAL A 554 22.41 1.06 -2.81
N TYR A 555 21.31 1.09 -2.04
CA TYR A 555 20.13 1.86 -2.42
C TYR A 555 20.40 3.36 -2.27
N ARG A 556 21.12 3.76 -1.22
CA ARG A 556 21.54 5.16 -1.01
C ARG A 556 22.55 5.59 -2.06
N GLU A 557 23.52 4.73 -2.40
CA GLU A 557 24.47 4.94 -3.50
C GLU A 557 23.74 5.30 -4.81
N ILE A 558 22.73 4.51 -5.20
CA ILE A 558 21.95 4.76 -6.43
C ILE A 558 21.28 6.15 -6.41
N ILE A 559 20.68 6.53 -5.28
CA ILE A 559 20.01 7.83 -5.13
C ILE A 559 21.02 8.99 -5.18
N LEU A 560 22.16 8.88 -4.50
CA LEU A 560 23.19 9.92 -4.50
C LEU A 560 23.87 10.04 -5.87
N ALA A 561 24.11 8.93 -6.57
CA ALA A 561 24.61 8.94 -7.95
C ALA A 561 23.62 9.68 -8.88
N ALA A 562 22.31 9.43 -8.72
CA ALA A 562 21.28 10.15 -9.48
C ALA A 562 21.23 11.66 -9.19
N GLN A 563 21.69 12.10 -8.01
CA GLN A 563 21.87 13.51 -7.66
C GLN A 563 23.19 14.12 -8.17
N GLY A 564 24.10 13.31 -8.71
CA GLY A 564 25.38 13.76 -9.26
C GLY A 564 26.54 13.75 -8.25
N TYR A 565 26.48 12.96 -7.18
CA TYR A 565 27.62 12.74 -6.29
C TYR A 565 28.64 11.81 -6.96
N GLU A 566 29.88 12.29 -7.10
CA GLU A 566 30.96 11.56 -7.78
C GLU A 566 31.50 10.37 -6.97
N ASP A 567 31.33 10.38 -5.65
CA ASP A 567 31.81 9.36 -4.71
C ASP A 567 30.67 8.55 -4.08
N ALA A 568 29.51 8.49 -4.76
CA ALA A 568 28.33 7.78 -4.30
C ALA A 568 28.58 6.28 -4.05
N ASP A 569 29.55 5.68 -4.75
CA ASP A 569 29.95 4.27 -4.61
C ASP A 569 30.70 3.97 -3.30
N LYS A 570 31.19 5.01 -2.61
CA LYS A 570 31.95 4.88 -1.36
C LYS A 570 31.11 5.32 -0.15
N GLN A 571 30.03 4.59 0.11
CA GLN A 571 29.13 4.88 1.23
C GLN A 571 29.81 4.68 2.59
N PRO A 572 29.70 5.64 3.54
CA PRO A 572 30.03 5.39 4.94
C PRO A 572 29.05 4.38 5.58
N PRO A 573 29.45 3.64 6.63
CA PRO A 573 28.63 2.60 7.24
C PRO A 573 27.54 3.17 8.17
N LEU A 574 26.63 3.97 7.62
CA LEU A 574 25.51 4.62 8.32
C LEU A 574 24.31 3.68 8.55
N TYR A 575 24.58 2.40 8.84
CA TYR A 575 23.54 1.45 9.22
C TYR A 575 23.23 1.52 10.72
N PHE A 576 22.08 0.98 11.13
CA PHE A 576 21.71 0.94 12.53
C PHE A 576 22.61 -0.06 13.28
N LYS A 577 23.60 0.44 14.05
CA LYS A 577 24.55 -0.40 14.80
C LYS A 577 23.92 -0.99 16.08
N THR A 578 24.37 -2.17 16.50
CA THR A 578 24.03 -2.71 17.83
C THR A 578 24.79 -1.97 18.92
N THR A 579 24.43 -2.19 20.19
CA THR A 579 25.17 -1.64 21.32
C THR A 579 26.62 -2.11 21.34
N ARG A 580 26.85 -3.40 21.08
CA ARG A 580 28.20 -3.98 21.03
C ARG A 580 29.06 -3.36 19.94
N GLU A 581 28.52 -3.24 18.71
CA GLU A 581 29.25 -2.62 17.60
C GLU A 581 29.64 -1.17 17.91
N MET A 582 28.75 -0.40 18.55
CA MET A 582 29.10 0.95 18.97
C MET A 582 30.19 0.99 20.04
N LEU A 583 30.16 0.08 21.04
CA LEU A 583 31.23 0.01 22.03
C LEU A 583 32.58 -0.29 21.38
N ASP A 584 32.59 -1.18 20.39
CA ASP A 584 33.81 -1.56 19.65
C ASP A 584 34.38 -0.37 18.84
N GLU A 585 33.51 0.43 18.20
CA GLU A 585 33.91 1.65 17.47
C GLU A 585 34.58 2.70 18.37
N PHE A 586 34.21 2.76 19.66
CA PHE A 586 34.72 3.72 20.63
C PHE A 586 35.73 3.14 21.63
N ALA A 587 36.16 1.89 21.44
CA ALA A 587 37.09 1.21 22.36
C ALA A 587 38.42 1.96 22.58
N TYR A 588 38.85 2.79 21.63
CA TYR A 588 40.07 3.62 21.73
C TYR A 588 40.02 4.71 22.83
N LEU A 589 38.85 4.98 23.41
CA LEU A 589 38.65 5.93 24.52
C LEU A 589 38.77 5.27 25.91
N GLY A 590 38.92 3.95 25.97
CA GLY A 590 38.82 3.15 27.19
C GLY A 590 37.39 2.72 27.50
N GLU A 591 37.26 1.61 28.24
CA GLU A 591 35.97 0.95 28.49
C GLU A 591 34.96 1.85 29.22
N ASP A 592 35.40 2.55 30.27
CA ASP A 592 34.52 3.44 31.06
C ASP A 592 33.94 4.57 30.20
N THR A 593 34.80 5.30 29.48
CA THR A 593 34.38 6.39 28.59
C THR A 593 33.46 5.88 27.48
N ALA A 594 33.81 4.75 26.85
CA ALA A 594 33.01 4.15 25.79
C ALA A 594 31.61 3.77 26.29
N ARG A 595 31.50 3.09 27.44
CA ARG A 595 30.20 2.75 28.06
C ARG A 595 29.42 4.01 28.44
N GLU A 596 30.09 5.03 28.97
CA GLU A 596 29.44 6.27 29.36
C GLU A 596 28.76 6.94 28.15
N ILE A 597 29.49 7.14 27.05
CA ILE A 597 28.97 7.87 25.88
C ILE A 597 28.05 7.03 24.99
N VAL A 598 28.21 5.70 24.96
CA VAL A 598 27.37 4.80 24.12
C VAL A 598 26.10 4.37 24.84
N ILE A 599 26.16 4.17 26.16
CA ILE A 599 25.04 3.63 26.94
C ILE A 599 24.53 4.70 27.90
N THR A 600 25.33 5.12 28.87
CA THR A 600 24.85 5.88 30.02
C THR A 600 24.27 7.24 29.63
N ASN A 601 24.99 8.06 28.88
CA ASN A 601 24.59 9.41 28.52
C ASN A 601 23.41 9.42 27.51
N PRO A 602 23.38 8.60 26.45
CA PRO A 602 22.20 8.50 25.60
C PRO A 602 20.95 8.07 26.38
N ASN A 603 21.09 7.12 27.31
CA ASN A 603 20.01 6.72 28.20
C ASN A 603 19.55 7.87 29.12
N LYS A 604 20.47 8.70 29.64
CA LYS A 604 20.13 9.89 30.44
C LYS A 604 19.31 10.89 29.62
N ILE A 605 19.72 11.19 28.38
CA ILE A 605 18.95 12.10 27.50
C ILE A 605 17.56 11.51 27.24
N ALA A 606 17.49 10.22 26.93
CA ALA A 606 16.21 9.54 26.75
C ALA A 606 15.31 9.63 27.98
N ASP A 607 15.85 9.56 29.20
CA ASP A 607 15.08 9.67 30.45
C ASP A 607 14.57 11.08 30.73
N MET A 608 15.19 12.12 30.14
CA MET A 608 14.72 13.51 30.27
C MET A 608 13.45 13.79 29.49
N VAL A 609 13.14 12.97 28.48
CA VAL A 609 12.00 13.16 27.56
C VAL A 609 10.72 12.58 28.19
N ASP A 610 9.56 13.13 27.92
CA ASP A 610 8.27 12.55 28.32
C ASP A 610 7.75 11.57 27.26
N ILE A 611 6.81 10.69 27.62
CA ILE A 611 6.07 9.91 26.60
C ILE A 611 5.01 10.84 26.01
N ILE A 612 5.31 11.40 24.84
CA ILE A 612 4.42 12.32 24.13
C ILE A 612 3.83 11.68 22.87
N LYS A 613 2.76 12.28 22.35
CA LYS A 613 2.13 11.89 21.09
C LYS A 613 2.35 13.02 20.07
N PRO A 614 2.47 12.72 18.77
CA PRO A 614 2.68 13.74 17.74
C PRO A 614 1.49 14.71 17.63
N PHE A 615 0.28 14.23 17.90
CA PHE A 615 -0.95 15.01 17.95
C PHE A 615 -1.93 14.35 18.94
N PRO A 616 -2.95 15.08 19.44
CA PRO A 616 -3.90 14.55 20.41
C PRO A 616 -4.82 13.47 19.81
N ASP A 617 -5.29 12.53 20.65
CA ASP A 617 -6.29 11.54 20.26
C ASP A 617 -7.70 12.16 20.28
N GLY A 618 -8.59 11.64 19.44
CA GLY A 618 -10.00 12.05 19.37
C GLY A 618 -10.25 13.06 18.26
N THR A 619 -11.52 13.42 18.07
CA THR A 619 -11.95 14.25 16.95
C THR A 619 -12.22 15.68 17.40
N PHE A 620 -11.59 16.64 16.73
CA PHE A 620 -11.63 18.07 17.01
C PHE A 620 -12.35 18.77 15.84
N GLN A 621 -13.66 18.96 15.99
CA GLN A 621 -14.50 19.59 14.96
C GLN A 621 -14.56 21.12 15.18
N PRO A 622 -14.60 21.92 14.11
CA PRO A 622 -14.90 23.34 14.22
C PRO A 622 -16.32 23.55 14.75
N SER A 623 -16.61 24.73 15.29
CA SER A 623 -17.96 25.09 15.72
C SER A 623 -18.41 26.39 15.07
N ILE A 624 -19.67 26.42 14.64
CA ILE A 624 -20.35 27.63 14.16
C ILE A 624 -21.62 27.77 15.01
N GLU A 625 -21.74 28.89 15.73
CA GLU A 625 -22.86 29.13 16.63
C GLU A 625 -24.21 29.07 15.88
N GLY A 626 -25.17 28.33 16.44
CA GLY A 626 -26.51 28.19 15.85
C GLY A 626 -26.63 27.18 14.70
N SER A 627 -25.59 26.41 14.36
CA SER A 627 -25.60 25.44 13.25
C SER A 627 -26.77 24.46 13.31
N ASP A 628 -27.06 23.88 14.49
CA ASP A 628 -28.13 22.89 14.65
C ASP A 628 -29.49 23.47 14.27
N LYS A 629 -29.79 24.67 14.78
CA LYS A 629 -31.05 25.36 14.49
C LYS A 629 -31.13 25.77 13.03
N GLN A 630 -30.05 26.35 12.49
CA GLN A 630 -30.00 26.75 11.08
C GLN A 630 -30.28 25.56 10.16
N LEU A 631 -29.65 24.41 10.41
CA LEU A 631 -29.83 23.21 9.59
C LEU A 631 -31.28 22.71 9.64
N CYS A 632 -31.87 22.64 10.84
CA CYS A 632 -33.27 22.29 11.02
C CYS A 632 -34.20 23.24 10.24
N ASP A 633 -34.03 24.55 10.41
CA ASP A 633 -34.89 25.56 9.80
C ASP A 633 -34.84 25.45 8.27
N ILE A 634 -33.64 25.40 7.67
CA ILE A 634 -33.43 25.23 6.22
C ILE A 634 -34.13 23.97 5.70
N CYS A 635 -33.89 22.83 6.35
CA CYS A 635 -34.42 21.56 5.85
C CYS A 635 -35.94 21.47 5.96
N TRP A 636 -36.53 21.97 7.05
CA TRP A 636 -37.98 21.96 7.23
C TRP A 636 -38.68 22.94 6.30
N GLU A 637 -38.10 24.12 6.06
CA GLU A 637 -38.64 25.07 5.07
C GLU A 637 -38.65 24.45 3.67
N LYS A 638 -37.57 23.78 3.26
CA LYS A 638 -37.51 23.11 1.95
C LYS A 638 -38.46 21.93 1.83
N ALA A 639 -38.56 21.10 2.88
CA ALA A 639 -39.49 19.98 2.92
C ALA A 639 -40.94 20.46 2.81
N LYS A 640 -41.28 21.58 3.45
CA LYS A 640 -42.59 22.23 3.31
C LYS A 640 -42.84 22.71 1.89
N GLU A 641 -41.86 23.42 1.32
CA GLU A 641 -41.93 23.90 -0.07
C GLU A 641 -42.22 22.76 -1.06
N TRP A 642 -41.70 21.56 -0.82
CA TRP A 642 -41.82 20.43 -1.75
C TRP A 642 -43.04 19.54 -1.50
N TYR A 643 -43.39 19.29 -0.24
CA TYR A 643 -44.32 18.23 0.14
C TYR A 643 -45.47 18.69 1.05
N GLU A 644 -45.46 19.92 1.57
CA GLU A 644 -46.56 20.39 2.41
C GLU A 644 -47.80 20.66 1.56
N LYS A 645 -48.86 19.90 1.86
CA LYS A 645 -50.17 20.09 1.27
C LYS A 645 -51.21 20.21 2.38
N ASP A 646 -52.01 21.28 2.31
CA ASP A 646 -53.06 21.58 3.30
C ASP A 646 -52.56 21.60 4.76
N GLY A 647 -51.30 22.04 4.97
CA GLY A 647 -50.65 22.10 6.28
C GLY A 647 -50.09 20.75 6.78
N VAL A 648 -50.04 19.73 5.91
CA VAL A 648 -49.60 18.38 6.26
C VAL A 648 -48.43 17.96 5.36
N ILE A 649 -47.36 17.50 5.98
CA ILE A 649 -46.22 16.85 5.30
C ILE A 649 -46.44 15.33 5.38
N PRO A 650 -46.25 14.56 4.29
CA PRO A 650 -46.36 13.10 4.31
C PRO A 650 -45.44 12.47 5.36
N LYS A 651 -45.97 11.47 6.08
CA LYS A 651 -45.26 10.82 7.20
C LYS A 651 -43.91 10.23 6.80
N ILE A 652 -43.80 9.65 5.60
CA ILE A 652 -42.53 9.12 5.07
C ILE A 652 -41.43 10.19 4.95
N VAL A 653 -41.82 11.45 4.69
CA VAL A 653 -40.90 12.59 4.59
C VAL A 653 -40.55 13.11 5.99
N SER A 654 -41.54 13.33 6.86
CA SER A 654 -41.31 13.85 8.21
C SER A 654 -40.49 12.87 9.06
N ASP A 655 -40.84 11.58 9.05
CA ASP A 655 -40.15 10.56 9.84
C ASP A 655 -38.70 10.40 9.38
N ARG A 656 -38.45 10.46 8.06
CA ARG A 656 -37.09 10.42 7.52
C ARG A 656 -36.28 11.64 7.94
N LEU A 657 -36.86 12.83 7.82
CA LEU A 657 -36.16 14.08 8.13
C LEU A 657 -35.84 14.19 9.63
N GLU A 658 -36.79 13.86 10.51
CA GLU A 658 -36.59 13.84 11.97
C GLU A 658 -35.50 12.84 12.37
N LYS A 659 -35.55 11.61 11.85
CA LYS A 659 -34.55 10.57 12.14
C LYS A 659 -33.14 11.05 11.77
N GLU A 660 -32.98 11.60 10.57
CA GLU A 660 -31.68 12.06 10.09
C GLU A 660 -31.17 13.29 10.86
N LEU A 661 -32.01 14.32 11.05
CA LEU A 661 -31.62 15.53 11.80
C LEU A 661 -31.20 15.19 13.22
N ASN A 662 -31.97 14.36 13.93
CA ASN A 662 -31.63 13.93 15.28
C ASN A 662 -30.27 13.23 15.32
N SER A 663 -30.03 12.29 14.38
CA SER A 663 -28.74 11.61 14.28
C SER A 663 -27.58 12.56 14.00
N ILE A 664 -27.75 13.53 13.10
CA ILE A 664 -26.72 14.51 12.74
C ILE A 664 -26.40 15.44 13.92
N ILE A 665 -27.43 15.92 14.62
CA ILE A 665 -27.28 16.85 15.76
C ILE A 665 -26.68 16.16 16.97
N GLU A 666 -27.18 14.98 17.35
CA GLU A 666 -26.66 14.21 18.49
C GLU A 666 -25.18 13.84 18.32
N ASN A 667 -24.75 13.57 17.08
CA ASN A 667 -23.35 13.29 16.75
C ASN A 667 -22.53 14.53 16.38
N LYS A 668 -23.08 15.75 16.55
CA LYS A 668 -22.39 17.04 16.33
C LYS A 668 -21.88 17.27 14.89
N TYR A 669 -22.58 16.73 13.89
CA TYR A 669 -22.22 16.88 12.48
C TYR A 669 -22.94 18.03 11.78
N SER A 670 -23.86 18.74 12.44
CA SER A 670 -24.62 19.84 11.84
C SER A 670 -23.74 20.94 11.25
N VAL A 671 -22.61 21.22 11.90
CA VAL A 671 -21.62 22.19 11.43
C VAL A 671 -21.10 21.84 10.03
N LEU A 672 -20.86 20.55 9.75
CA LEU A 672 -20.37 20.09 8.45
C LEU A 672 -21.38 20.35 7.33
N TYR A 673 -22.65 20.08 7.62
CA TYR A 673 -23.75 20.34 6.70
C TYR A 673 -23.90 21.84 6.41
N ILE A 674 -23.83 22.69 7.44
CA ILE A 674 -23.90 24.14 7.25
C ILE A 674 -22.72 24.67 6.44
N ILE A 675 -21.51 24.17 6.67
CA ILE A 675 -20.34 24.57 5.89
C ILE A 675 -20.50 24.18 4.42
N ALA A 676 -20.86 22.92 4.17
CA ALA A 676 -21.10 22.42 2.82
C ALA A 676 -22.20 23.22 2.11
N GLN A 677 -23.29 23.52 2.81
CA GLN A 677 -24.39 24.34 2.29
C GLN A 677 -23.95 25.76 1.94
N ARG A 678 -23.17 26.42 2.81
CA ARG A 678 -22.63 27.76 2.51
C ARG A 678 -21.70 27.75 1.29
N LEU A 679 -20.86 26.73 1.16
CA LEU A 679 -19.97 26.57 0.00
C LEU A 679 -20.76 26.36 -1.30
N VAL A 680 -21.82 25.55 -1.27
CA VAL A 680 -22.68 25.33 -2.43
C VAL A 680 -23.40 26.62 -2.82
N TRP A 681 -24.02 27.31 -1.87
CA TRP A 681 -24.74 28.55 -2.13
C TRP A 681 -23.84 29.66 -2.67
N ASP A 682 -22.64 29.83 -2.09
CA ASP A 682 -21.66 30.78 -2.61
C ASP A 682 -21.30 30.49 -4.08
N SER A 683 -21.06 29.22 -4.42
CA SER A 683 -20.79 28.82 -5.81
C SER A 683 -21.98 29.07 -6.73
N GLU A 684 -23.20 28.75 -6.30
CA GLU A 684 -24.43 28.95 -7.08
C GLU A 684 -24.77 30.43 -7.28
N GLU A 685 -24.56 31.29 -6.28
CA GLU A 685 -24.72 32.75 -6.38
C GLU A 685 -23.76 33.36 -7.42
N HIS A 686 -22.56 32.79 -7.54
CA HIS A 686 -21.60 33.14 -8.60
C HIS A 686 -21.87 32.43 -9.94
N GLY A 687 -22.97 31.67 -10.03
CA GLY A 687 -23.46 31.02 -11.24
C GLY A 687 -22.74 29.74 -11.61
N TYR A 688 -22.13 29.04 -10.65
CA TYR A 688 -21.50 27.73 -10.84
C TYR A 688 -22.22 26.66 -10.02
N HIS A 689 -22.91 25.74 -10.69
CA HIS A 689 -23.55 24.59 -10.05
C HIS A 689 -22.52 23.66 -9.40
N VAL A 690 -22.87 23.04 -8.28
CA VAL A 690 -22.02 22.08 -7.58
C VAL A 690 -22.56 20.66 -7.79
N GLY A 691 -21.70 19.76 -8.26
CA GLY A 691 -22.05 18.35 -8.42
C GLY A 691 -21.98 17.61 -7.09
N SER A 692 -22.95 16.74 -6.82
CA SER A 692 -22.93 15.86 -5.65
C SER A 692 -21.93 14.72 -5.82
N ARG A 693 -21.31 14.26 -4.72
CA ARG A 693 -20.37 13.15 -4.75
C ARG A 693 -20.40 12.34 -3.46
N GLY A 694 -20.04 11.06 -3.58
CA GLY A 694 -19.78 10.20 -2.43
C GLY A 694 -21.07 9.70 -1.78
N SER A 695 -21.03 9.47 -0.46
CA SER A 695 -22.18 8.94 0.29
C SER A 695 -23.13 10.00 0.83
N VAL A 696 -22.85 11.30 0.69
CA VAL A 696 -23.71 12.37 1.21
C VAL A 696 -25.11 12.34 0.57
N GLY A 697 -25.22 11.89 -0.69
CA GLY A 697 -26.51 11.68 -1.37
C GLY A 697 -27.39 10.57 -0.78
N SER A 698 -26.92 9.84 0.23
CA SER A 698 -27.75 8.94 1.05
C SER A 698 -28.58 9.70 2.11
N SER A 699 -28.29 10.98 2.37
CA SER A 699 -28.95 11.81 3.38
C SER A 699 -30.03 12.68 2.77
N PHE A 700 -31.27 12.52 3.22
CA PHE A 700 -32.39 13.38 2.87
C PHE A 700 -32.22 14.80 3.43
N VAL A 701 -31.55 14.94 4.58
CA VAL A 701 -31.14 16.26 5.11
C VAL A 701 -30.23 16.97 4.12
N ALA A 702 -29.29 16.27 3.48
CA ALA A 702 -28.42 16.88 2.48
C ALA A 702 -29.21 17.35 1.24
N THR A 703 -30.24 16.60 0.83
CA THR A 703 -31.15 17.02 -0.24
C THR A 703 -31.92 18.29 0.14
N MET A 704 -32.52 18.31 1.34
CA MET A 704 -33.32 19.45 1.81
C MET A 704 -32.47 20.69 2.12
N ALA A 705 -31.19 20.50 2.51
CA ALA A 705 -30.24 21.58 2.70
C ALA A 705 -29.66 22.16 1.39
N GLY A 706 -29.95 21.53 0.23
CA GLY A 706 -29.38 21.92 -1.06
C GLY A 706 -27.92 21.51 -1.25
N ILE A 707 -27.41 20.57 -0.45
CA ILE A 707 -26.03 20.06 -0.56
C ILE A 707 -25.95 18.96 -1.62
N SER A 708 -27.01 18.16 -1.76
CA SER A 708 -27.07 17.04 -2.70
C SER A 708 -28.31 17.11 -3.60
N GLU A 709 -28.14 16.83 -4.88
CA GLU A 709 -29.25 16.68 -5.83
C GLU A 709 -29.91 15.31 -5.80
N VAL A 710 -29.22 14.32 -5.22
CA VAL A 710 -29.73 12.95 -5.07
C VAL A 710 -30.78 12.96 -3.96
N ASN A 711 -32.00 12.52 -4.28
CA ASN A 711 -33.09 12.35 -3.32
C ASN A 711 -33.15 10.87 -2.87
N PRO A 712 -32.81 10.54 -1.61
CA PRO A 712 -32.71 9.16 -1.15
C PRO A 712 -34.05 8.52 -0.75
N LEU A 713 -35.18 9.25 -0.82
CA LEU A 713 -36.50 8.68 -0.55
C LEU A 713 -36.86 7.58 -1.55
N VAL A 714 -37.87 6.78 -1.22
CA VAL A 714 -38.44 5.79 -2.14
C VAL A 714 -38.95 6.48 -3.42
N PRO A 715 -39.07 5.76 -4.55
CA PRO A 715 -39.63 6.31 -5.78
C PRO A 715 -40.98 6.97 -5.54
N HIS A 716 -41.18 8.18 -6.06
CA HIS A 716 -42.41 8.92 -5.87
C HIS A 716 -42.66 9.97 -6.97
N TYR A 717 -43.91 10.40 -7.08
CA TYR A 717 -44.28 11.62 -7.77
C TYR A 717 -44.42 12.78 -6.80
N ARG A 718 -44.09 13.99 -7.25
CA ARG A 718 -44.44 15.24 -6.56
C ARG A 718 -44.92 16.32 -7.54
N CYS A 719 -45.95 17.05 -7.17
CA CYS A 719 -46.48 18.14 -7.99
C CYS A 719 -45.80 19.47 -7.61
N PRO A 720 -45.12 20.16 -8.54
CA PRO A 720 -44.47 21.44 -8.22
C PRO A 720 -45.46 22.54 -7.84
N LYS A 721 -46.72 22.43 -8.31
CA LYS A 721 -47.77 23.45 -8.13
C LYS A 721 -48.62 23.24 -6.87
N CYS A 722 -49.33 22.12 -6.77
CA CYS A 722 -50.28 21.87 -5.67
C CYS A 722 -49.74 20.93 -4.57
N LYS A 723 -48.48 20.52 -4.66
CA LYS A 723 -47.77 19.71 -3.66
C LYS A 723 -48.35 18.31 -3.41
N TYR A 724 -49.26 17.83 -4.28
CA TYR A 724 -49.66 16.42 -4.34
C TYR A 724 -48.43 15.51 -4.47
N SER A 725 -48.38 14.43 -3.68
CA SER A 725 -47.31 13.43 -3.71
C SER A 725 -47.86 12.00 -3.63
N GLU A 726 -47.18 11.05 -4.27
CA GLU A 726 -47.54 9.62 -4.33
C GLU A 726 -46.27 8.77 -4.25
N PHE A 727 -46.14 7.91 -3.24
CA PHE A 727 -44.92 7.13 -2.93
C PHE A 727 -45.11 5.63 -3.21
N PHE A 728 -44.04 4.94 -3.61
CA PHE A 728 -44.00 3.52 -3.94
C PHE A 728 -42.98 2.79 -3.06
N GLU A 729 -43.43 2.04 -2.05
CA GLU A 729 -42.57 1.47 -0.99
C GLU A 729 -42.24 -0.02 -1.19
N ASN A 730 -42.91 -0.71 -2.10
CA ASN A 730 -42.84 -2.18 -2.21
C ASN A 730 -41.82 -2.67 -3.26
N GLY A 731 -40.79 -1.88 -3.56
CA GLY A 731 -39.76 -2.24 -4.56
C GLY A 731 -40.28 -2.35 -5.99
N GLU A 732 -41.44 -1.75 -6.29
CA GLU A 732 -42.10 -1.80 -7.61
C GLU A 732 -41.27 -1.10 -8.71
N TYR A 733 -40.48 -0.11 -8.30
CA TYR A 733 -39.57 0.66 -9.15
C TYR A 733 -38.22 0.78 -8.42
N GLY A 734 -37.10 0.69 -9.14
CA GLY A 734 -35.76 0.86 -8.54
C GLY A 734 -35.36 2.32 -8.29
N SER A 735 -36.03 3.25 -8.99
CA SER A 735 -35.85 4.70 -8.91
C SER A 735 -37.10 5.42 -9.41
N GLY A 736 -37.37 6.59 -8.87
CA GLY A 736 -38.43 7.49 -9.31
C GLY A 736 -38.27 7.90 -10.77
N PHE A 737 -37.05 7.98 -11.28
CA PHE A 737 -36.82 8.31 -12.70
C PHE A 737 -37.27 7.22 -13.66
N ASP A 738 -37.55 6.01 -13.16
CA ASP A 738 -38.13 4.93 -13.94
C ASP A 738 -39.66 5.01 -14.04
N LEU A 739 -40.28 5.88 -13.23
CA LEU A 739 -41.72 6.11 -13.25
C LEU A 739 -42.16 6.67 -14.62
N PRO A 740 -43.31 6.21 -15.15
CA PRO A 740 -43.85 6.75 -16.38
C PRO A 740 -44.23 8.23 -16.22
N PRO A 741 -44.22 9.05 -17.29
CA PRO A 741 -44.75 10.41 -17.21
C PRO A 741 -46.23 10.40 -16.78
N LYS A 742 -46.58 11.23 -15.80
CA LYS A 742 -47.94 11.33 -15.24
C LYS A 742 -48.29 12.79 -14.96
N ASN A 743 -49.53 13.18 -15.23
CA ASN A 743 -50.04 14.49 -14.83
C ASN A 743 -50.65 14.42 -13.43
N CYS A 744 -50.55 15.53 -12.69
CA CYS A 744 -51.12 15.63 -11.37
C CYS A 744 -52.63 15.39 -11.43
N PRO A 745 -53.18 14.46 -10.64
CA PRO A 745 -54.61 14.15 -10.67
C PRO A 745 -55.47 15.32 -10.17
N GLU A 746 -54.88 16.28 -9.46
CA GLU A 746 -55.61 17.40 -8.84
C GLU A 746 -55.55 18.69 -9.64
N CYS A 747 -54.38 19.03 -10.22
CA CYS A 747 -54.20 20.30 -10.92
C CYS A 747 -53.73 20.18 -12.37
N GLY A 748 -53.57 18.95 -12.89
CA GLY A 748 -53.19 18.66 -14.28
C GLY A 748 -51.74 18.99 -14.65
N THR A 749 -50.96 19.59 -13.74
CA THR A 749 -49.55 19.91 -13.99
C THR A 749 -48.72 18.62 -14.09
N PRO A 750 -47.79 18.48 -15.04
CA PRO A 750 -46.89 17.33 -15.10
C PRO A 750 -46.19 17.09 -13.75
N LEU A 751 -46.21 15.85 -13.27
CA LEU A 751 -45.58 15.48 -12.02
C LEU A 751 -44.07 15.35 -12.20
N ILE A 752 -43.32 15.83 -11.21
CA ILE A 752 -41.90 15.52 -11.06
C ILE A 752 -41.80 14.08 -10.56
N ARG A 753 -40.83 13.36 -11.10
CA ARG A 753 -40.48 11.98 -10.76
C ARG A 753 -39.19 12.02 -9.96
N ASP A 754 -39.15 11.40 -8.79
CA ASP A 754 -38.02 11.58 -7.86
C ASP A 754 -37.89 10.41 -6.87
N GLY A 755 -36.78 10.34 -6.14
CA GLY A 755 -36.49 9.32 -5.11
C GLY A 755 -35.77 8.08 -5.65
N HIS A 756 -34.62 7.74 -5.07
CA HIS A 756 -33.76 6.64 -5.55
C HIS A 756 -33.64 5.47 -4.58
N GLU A 757 -34.41 5.48 -3.48
CA GLU A 757 -34.37 4.48 -2.41
C GLU A 757 -32.93 4.19 -1.96
N ILE A 758 -32.39 5.08 -1.12
CA ILE A 758 -31.04 4.96 -0.59
C ILE A 758 -31.10 5.05 0.94
N PRO A 759 -30.57 4.05 1.68
CA PRO A 759 -30.59 4.05 3.13
C PRO A 759 -29.61 5.09 3.70
N PHE A 760 -30.05 5.82 4.73
CA PHE A 760 -29.24 6.84 5.41
C PHE A 760 -28.03 6.23 6.11
N GLU A 761 -28.17 5.01 6.61
CA GLU A 761 -27.15 4.28 7.36
C GLU A 761 -25.89 3.99 6.53
N THR A 762 -25.98 4.05 5.20
CA THR A 762 -24.80 4.03 4.32
C THR A 762 -23.85 5.20 4.60
N PHE A 763 -24.39 6.35 5.01
CA PHE A 763 -23.64 7.56 5.31
C PHE A 763 -23.04 7.53 6.71
N LEU A 764 -23.86 7.44 7.76
CA LEU A 764 -23.45 7.59 9.17
C LEU A 764 -23.45 6.30 10.00
N GLY A 765 -23.80 5.15 9.40
CA GLY A 765 -24.07 3.93 10.17
C GLY A 765 -25.39 4.02 10.94
N PHE A 766 -25.68 3.02 11.77
CA PHE A 766 -26.91 2.98 12.58
C PHE A 766 -26.81 3.82 13.85
N LYS A 767 -25.59 4.02 14.37
CA LYS A 767 -25.36 4.72 15.65
C LYS A 767 -24.65 6.05 15.47
N GLY A 768 -24.41 6.51 14.24
CA GLY A 768 -23.53 7.66 13.99
C GLY A 768 -22.05 7.33 14.24
N ASP A 769 -21.68 6.06 14.28
CA ASP A 769 -20.34 5.57 14.61
C ASP A 769 -19.33 5.71 13.47
N LYS A 770 -19.78 6.22 12.32
CA LYS A 770 -18.95 6.51 11.15
C LYS A 770 -18.87 8.02 10.95
N ALA A 771 -17.65 8.56 10.92
CA ALA A 771 -17.42 9.96 10.55
C ALA A 771 -17.90 10.22 9.10
N PRO A 772 -18.71 11.27 8.86
CA PRO A 772 -19.19 11.62 7.53
C PRO A 772 -18.08 12.31 6.72
N ASP A 773 -18.00 11.97 5.44
CA ASP A 773 -17.18 12.66 4.45
C ASP A 773 -18.13 13.34 3.45
N ILE A 774 -18.08 14.67 3.37
CA ILE A 774 -18.93 15.46 2.47
C ILE A 774 -18.07 15.91 1.29
N ASP A 775 -18.18 15.17 0.20
CA ASP A 775 -17.51 15.44 -1.06
C ASP A 775 -18.36 16.36 -1.94
N LEU A 776 -17.77 17.45 -2.42
CA LEU A 776 -18.42 18.38 -3.35
C LEU A 776 -17.57 18.56 -4.60
N ASN A 777 -18.20 18.42 -5.78
CA ASN A 777 -17.56 18.64 -7.07
C ASN A 777 -17.87 20.06 -7.57
N PHE A 778 -16.94 20.98 -7.41
CA PHE A 778 -16.99 22.34 -7.94
C PHE A 778 -16.46 22.38 -9.38
N SER A 779 -16.79 23.45 -10.11
CA SER A 779 -16.09 23.75 -11.37
C SER A 779 -14.61 23.97 -11.11
N GLY A 780 -13.76 23.43 -11.98
CA GLY A 780 -12.32 23.74 -11.95
C GLY A 780 -12.01 25.23 -12.07
N GLU A 781 -12.92 26.02 -12.68
CA GLU A 781 -12.80 27.48 -12.79
C GLU A 781 -13.15 28.21 -11.48
N TYR A 782 -13.93 27.57 -10.59
CA TYR A 782 -14.41 28.14 -9.32
C TYR A 782 -13.69 27.57 -8.09
N GLN A 783 -13.08 26.38 -8.21
CA GLN A 783 -12.51 25.64 -7.09
C GLN A 783 -11.60 26.48 -6.18
N SER A 784 -10.68 27.25 -6.76
CA SER A 784 -9.77 28.12 -5.98
C SER A 784 -10.52 29.19 -5.19
N LYS A 785 -11.64 29.71 -5.70
CA LYS A 785 -12.49 30.68 -4.98
C LYS A 785 -13.23 29.99 -3.83
N ALA A 786 -13.75 28.78 -4.04
CA ALA A 786 -14.35 27.99 -2.98
C ALA A 786 -13.33 27.65 -1.86
N HIS A 787 -12.06 27.39 -2.20
CA HIS A 787 -10.99 27.27 -1.21
C HIS A 787 -10.80 28.56 -0.41
N ARG A 788 -10.74 29.72 -1.08
CA ARG A 788 -10.63 31.03 -0.39
C ARG A 788 -11.83 31.36 0.49
N TYR A 789 -13.03 31.00 0.08
CA TYR A 789 -14.22 31.21 0.90
C TYR A 789 -14.15 30.46 2.24
N THR A 790 -13.48 29.30 2.30
CA THR A 790 -13.24 28.65 3.59
C THR A 790 -12.36 29.49 4.54
N GLU A 791 -11.41 30.27 4.02
CA GLU A 791 -10.62 31.21 4.83
C GLU A 791 -11.47 32.36 5.36
N GLU A 792 -12.50 32.80 4.62
CA GLU A 792 -13.46 33.80 5.11
C GLU A 792 -14.36 33.23 6.22
N LEU A 793 -14.72 31.94 6.13
CA LEU A 793 -15.57 31.28 7.11
C LEU A 793 -14.86 31.00 8.45
N PHE A 794 -13.57 30.65 8.42
CA PHE A 794 -12.83 30.19 9.62
C PHE A 794 -11.60 31.03 9.97
N GLY A 795 -11.16 31.91 9.09
CA GLY A 795 -9.92 32.67 9.23
C GLY A 795 -8.72 31.99 8.57
N THR A 796 -7.83 32.81 7.99
CA THR A 796 -6.64 32.36 7.23
C THR A 796 -5.64 31.56 8.07
N THR A 797 -5.65 31.68 9.40
CA THR A 797 -4.77 30.94 10.31
C THR A 797 -5.34 29.59 10.76
N HIS A 798 -6.58 29.27 10.35
CA HIS A 798 -7.30 28.05 10.73
C HIS A 798 -7.61 27.15 9.54
N VAL A 799 -7.24 27.56 8.33
CA VAL A 799 -7.50 26.80 7.11
C VAL A 799 -6.20 26.56 6.37
N PHE A 800 -5.92 25.29 6.09
CA PHE A 800 -4.71 24.87 5.40
C PHE A 800 -5.08 23.90 4.30
N LYS A 801 -4.31 23.86 3.22
CA LYS A 801 -4.49 22.81 2.23
C LYS A 801 -3.88 21.51 2.77
N ALA A 802 -4.53 20.38 2.58
CA ALA A 802 -3.96 19.10 3.00
C ALA A 802 -2.65 18.84 2.22
N GLY A 803 -1.53 18.68 2.93
CA GLY A 803 -0.24 18.35 2.32
C GLY A 803 -0.20 16.91 1.82
N THR A 804 0.60 16.67 0.78
CA THR A 804 0.91 15.32 0.29
C THR A 804 2.42 15.11 0.22
N ILE A 805 2.85 13.87 0.44
CA ILE A 805 4.26 13.48 0.33
C ILE A 805 4.38 12.56 -0.87
N SER A 806 5.17 12.96 -1.87
CA SER A 806 5.48 12.12 -3.01
C SER A 806 6.79 11.39 -2.75
N SER A 807 6.73 10.06 -2.79
CA SER A 807 7.92 9.21 -2.78
C SER A 807 8.43 8.95 -4.20
N ILE A 808 9.64 8.39 -4.30
CA ILE A 808 10.18 7.85 -5.55
C ILE A 808 9.36 6.61 -5.91
N ALA A 809 8.69 6.67 -7.07
CA ALA A 809 7.92 5.57 -7.64
C ALA A 809 8.78 4.69 -8.56
N ASP A 810 8.29 3.49 -8.87
CA ASP A 810 9.00 2.44 -9.62
C ASP A 810 9.65 2.93 -10.92
N LYS A 811 8.92 3.74 -11.71
CA LYS A 811 9.44 4.24 -13.00
C LYS A 811 10.65 5.17 -12.82
N THR A 812 10.63 6.01 -11.78
CA THR A 812 11.74 6.92 -11.47
C THR A 812 12.92 6.14 -10.91
N ALA A 813 12.67 5.21 -9.98
CA ALA A 813 13.69 4.32 -9.44
C ALA A 813 14.35 3.47 -10.55
N TYR A 814 13.58 2.93 -11.49
CA TYR A 814 14.09 2.22 -12.66
C TYR A 814 15.05 3.08 -13.49
N GLY A 815 14.70 4.35 -13.72
CA GLY A 815 15.57 5.29 -14.41
C GLY A 815 16.89 5.54 -13.67
N TYR A 816 16.85 5.68 -12.34
CA TYR A 816 18.05 5.86 -11.51
C TYR A 816 18.95 4.62 -11.52
N VAL A 817 18.37 3.43 -11.33
CA VAL A 817 19.11 2.16 -11.36
C VAL A 817 19.77 1.92 -12.72
N LYS A 818 19.03 2.10 -13.83
CA LYS A 818 19.57 1.96 -15.19
C LYS A 818 20.77 2.86 -15.42
N LYS A 819 20.61 4.15 -15.14
CA LYS A 819 21.66 5.14 -15.34
C LYS A 819 22.90 4.82 -14.51
N HIS A 820 22.73 4.45 -13.25
CA HIS A 820 23.83 4.09 -12.37
C HIS A 820 24.59 2.84 -12.83
N LEU A 821 23.87 1.79 -13.25
CA LEU A 821 24.48 0.58 -13.82
C LEU A 821 25.23 0.87 -15.13
N GLU A 822 24.70 1.75 -15.98
CA GLU A 822 25.35 2.21 -17.21
C GLU A 822 26.66 2.97 -16.92
N GLU A 823 26.64 3.87 -15.92
CA GLU A 823 27.82 4.63 -15.48
C GLU A 823 28.91 3.73 -14.86
N LEU A 824 28.51 2.68 -14.14
CA LEU A 824 29.43 1.67 -13.62
C LEU A 824 29.88 0.63 -14.66
N HIS A 825 29.34 0.68 -15.88
CA HIS A 825 29.52 -0.34 -16.92
C HIS A 825 29.22 -1.77 -16.44
N LYS A 826 28.20 -1.91 -15.57
CA LYS A 826 27.78 -3.19 -15.01
C LYS A 826 26.49 -3.66 -15.67
N THR A 827 26.49 -4.90 -16.16
CA THR A 827 25.28 -5.60 -16.58
C THR A 827 24.88 -6.58 -15.49
N VAL A 828 23.62 -6.53 -15.05
CA VAL A 828 23.08 -7.41 -14.01
C VAL A 828 21.84 -8.16 -14.51
N PRO A 829 21.44 -9.30 -13.91
CA PRO A 829 20.20 -9.98 -14.23
C PRO A 829 18.97 -9.08 -13.98
N LYS A 830 17.84 -9.33 -14.68
CA LYS A 830 16.61 -8.53 -14.48
C LYS A 830 16.10 -8.58 -13.04
N ALA A 831 16.25 -9.73 -12.37
CA ALA A 831 15.91 -9.87 -10.96
C ALA A 831 16.71 -8.91 -10.06
N GLU A 832 17.99 -8.65 -10.38
CA GLU A 832 18.80 -7.69 -9.62
C GLU A 832 18.39 -6.25 -9.94
N GLU A 833 18.11 -5.92 -11.21
CA GLU A 833 17.52 -4.61 -11.55
C GLU A 833 16.24 -4.36 -10.73
N GLU A 834 15.34 -5.34 -10.67
CA GLU A 834 14.08 -5.26 -9.92
C GLU A 834 14.29 -5.11 -8.41
N ARG A 835 15.25 -5.87 -7.82
CA ARG A 835 15.61 -5.74 -6.41
C ARG A 835 16.15 -4.34 -6.07
N LEU A 836 17.02 -3.79 -6.91
CA LEU A 836 17.58 -2.46 -6.71
C LEU A 836 16.51 -1.38 -6.85
N VAL A 837 15.57 -1.53 -7.80
CA VAL A 837 14.42 -0.65 -7.95
C VAL A 837 13.55 -0.67 -6.70
N LEU A 838 13.17 -1.85 -6.20
CA LEU A 838 12.36 -1.99 -4.99
C LEU A 838 13.03 -1.42 -3.74
N GLY A 839 14.36 -1.45 -3.66
CA GLY A 839 15.12 -0.85 -2.56
C GLY A 839 15.23 0.68 -2.63
N ALA A 840 15.13 1.26 -3.84
CA ALA A 840 15.21 2.70 -4.08
C ALA A 840 13.84 3.42 -4.07
N THR A 841 12.73 2.68 -4.02
CA THR A 841 11.38 3.26 -3.96
C THR A 841 10.98 3.62 -2.53
N GLY A 842 9.94 4.45 -2.39
CA GLY A 842 9.40 4.81 -1.07
C GLY A 842 10.17 5.90 -0.32
N VAL A 843 11.34 6.31 -0.80
CA VAL A 843 12.08 7.48 -0.29
C VAL A 843 11.37 8.77 -0.70
N LYS A 844 11.25 9.75 0.20
CA LYS A 844 10.67 11.06 -0.08
C LYS A 844 11.39 11.74 -1.24
N ASN A 845 10.64 12.12 -2.26
CA ASN A 845 11.12 12.85 -3.44
C ASN A 845 10.79 14.34 -3.35
N THR A 846 9.53 14.69 -3.04
CA THR A 846 9.03 16.08 -2.92
C THR A 846 7.73 16.10 -2.11
N THR A 847 7.22 17.29 -1.81
CA THR A 847 5.89 17.49 -1.21
C THR A 847 4.93 18.11 -2.24
N GLY A 848 3.64 18.01 -1.99
CA GLY A 848 2.60 18.55 -2.84
C GLY A 848 1.38 18.96 -2.03
N GLN A 849 0.29 19.21 -2.74
CA GLN A 849 -1.00 19.59 -2.16
C GLN A 849 -2.07 18.59 -2.58
N HIS A 850 -3.03 18.31 -1.69
CA HIS A 850 -4.22 17.55 -2.03
C HIS A 850 -5.03 18.31 -3.09
N PRO A 851 -5.61 17.63 -4.08
CA PRO A 851 -6.32 18.31 -5.18
C PRO A 851 -7.47 19.22 -4.73
N GLY A 852 -8.10 18.96 -3.58
CA GLY A 852 -9.18 19.80 -3.06
C GLY A 852 -9.43 19.73 -1.55
N GLY A 853 -8.52 19.11 -0.80
CA GLY A 853 -8.74 18.84 0.62
C GLY A 853 -8.30 20.05 1.44
N MET A 854 -9.25 20.66 2.14
CA MET A 854 -9.04 21.80 3.02
C MET A 854 -9.15 21.32 4.47
N VAL A 855 -8.07 21.46 5.22
CA VAL A 855 -7.97 21.12 6.64
C VAL A 855 -8.41 22.31 7.46
N VAL A 856 -9.38 22.11 8.36
CA VAL A 856 -9.95 23.17 9.20
C VAL A 856 -9.60 22.92 10.66
N VAL A 857 -8.80 23.82 11.23
CA VAL A 857 -8.38 23.81 12.63
C VAL A 857 -9.41 24.54 13.50
N PRO A 858 -9.98 23.92 14.55
CA PRO A 858 -10.94 24.59 15.41
C PRO A 858 -10.36 25.83 16.10
N ASN A 859 -11.20 26.84 16.35
CA ASN A 859 -10.77 28.13 16.91
C ASN A 859 -10.06 28.05 18.28
N ASP A 860 -10.33 27.01 19.07
CA ASP A 860 -9.70 26.80 20.38
C ASP A 860 -8.26 26.24 20.27
N TYR A 861 -7.80 25.90 19.07
CA TYR A 861 -6.51 25.27 18.80
C TYR A 861 -5.69 26.04 17.78
N GLU A 862 -4.38 25.86 17.81
CA GLU A 862 -3.47 26.29 16.74
C GLU A 862 -3.16 25.08 15.84
N VAL A 863 -2.81 25.31 14.57
CA VAL A 863 -2.37 24.22 13.68
C VAL A 863 -1.24 23.37 14.27
N TYR A 864 -0.34 24.02 15.03
CA TYR A 864 0.79 23.41 15.73
C TYR A 864 0.42 22.48 16.89
N ASP A 865 -0.86 22.39 17.26
CA ASP A 865 -1.34 21.33 18.16
C ASP A 865 -1.48 19.98 17.44
N PHE A 866 -1.50 20.00 16.10
CA PHE A 866 -1.72 18.82 15.26
C PHE A 866 -0.56 18.54 14.29
N THR A 867 -0.01 19.58 13.65
CA THR A 867 1.00 19.43 12.60
C THR A 867 1.78 20.73 12.36
N PRO A 868 3.05 20.67 11.92
CA PRO A 868 3.70 21.81 11.29
C PRO A 868 3.01 22.20 9.97
N VAL A 869 3.40 23.33 9.39
CA VAL A 869 2.93 23.81 8.09
C VAL A 869 4.10 24.13 7.17
N GLN A 870 3.89 24.02 5.86
CA GLN A 870 4.89 24.31 4.84
C GLN A 870 4.23 24.77 3.53
N PHE A 871 5.02 25.22 2.55
CA PHE A 871 4.53 25.37 1.18
C PHE A 871 4.66 24.07 0.37
N PRO A 872 3.74 23.81 -0.58
CA PRO A 872 3.83 22.65 -1.45
C PRO A 872 5.03 22.76 -2.39
N ALA A 873 5.81 21.68 -2.50
CA ALA A 873 7.03 21.62 -3.30
C ALA A 873 8.03 22.75 -2.98
N ASP A 874 8.00 23.26 -1.75
CA ASP A 874 8.83 24.35 -1.22
C ASP A 874 8.74 25.66 -2.03
N LYS A 875 7.62 25.88 -2.73
CA LYS A 875 7.36 27.09 -3.52
C LYS A 875 6.85 28.23 -2.63
N THR A 876 7.75 29.13 -2.24
CA THR A 876 7.44 30.26 -1.35
C THR A 876 6.44 31.27 -1.94
N GLU A 877 6.24 31.26 -3.25
CA GLU A 877 5.24 32.03 -3.96
C GLU A 877 3.84 31.37 -3.97
N SER A 878 3.68 30.24 -3.29
CA SER A 878 2.39 29.54 -3.22
C SER A 878 1.36 30.34 -2.42
N ASP A 879 0.15 30.34 -2.96
CA ASP A 879 -1.01 31.07 -2.45
C ASP A 879 -1.54 30.57 -1.08
N MET A 880 -1.25 29.33 -0.71
CA MET A 880 -1.74 28.71 0.54
C MET A 880 -0.69 27.80 1.17
N GLU A 881 -0.66 27.82 2.50
CA GLU A 881 0.11 26.86 3.30
C GLU A 881 -0.54 25.47 3.27
N THR A 882 0.31 24.45 3.39
CA THR A 882 -0.08 23.04 3.47
C THR A 882 0.27 22.44 4.81
N THR A 883 -0.52 21.47 5.28
CA THR A 883 -0.12 20.65 6.44
C THR A 883 1.17 19.90 6.15
N HIS A 884 2.08 19.84 7.12
CA HIS A 884 3.35 19.14 6.96
C HIS A 884 3.19 17.62 7.01
N PHE A 885 2.25 17.15 7.84
CA PHE A 885 1.76 15.78 7.81
C PHE A 885 0.78 15.58 6.67
N ASP A 886 0.82 14.39 6.09
CA ASP A 886 -0.22 13.94 5.18
C ASP A 886 -1.56 13.83 5.93
N PHE A 887 -2.67 14.07 5.24
CA PHE A 887 -3.97 14.03 5.90
C PHE A 887 -4.39 12.63 6.35
N ASN A 888 -3.87 11.54 5.77
CA ASN A 888 -4.24 10.20 6.23
C ASN A 888 -3.85 9.99 7.69
N SER A 889 -2.73 10.58 8.11
CA SER A 889 -2.28 10.60 9.50
C SER A 889 -3.24 11.36 10.44
N LEU A 890 -4.00 12.33 9.93
CA LEU A 890 -4.86 13.24 10.72
C LEU A 890 -6.37 12.98 10.54
N HIS A 891 -6.75 12.00 9.71
CA HIS A 891 -8.13 11.75 9.27
C HIS A 891 -9.15 11.64 10.41
N ASP A 892 -8.78 10.98 11.51
CA ASP A 892 -9.67 10.77 12.66
C ASP A 892 -9.62 11.93 13.68
N THR A 893 -8.71 12.88 13.48
CA THR A 893 -8.37 13.93 14.44
C THR A 893 -8.99 15.27 14.06
N ILE A 894 -8.85 15.70 12.81
CA ILE A 894 -9.23 17.05 12.39
C ILE A 894 -10.09 17.00 11.12
N LEU A 895 -10.96 18.00 10.94
CA LEU A 895 -11.84 18.04 9.78
C LEU A 895 -11.08 18.32 8.48
N LYS A 896 -11.42 17.57 7.43
CA LYS A 896 -11.13 17.90 6.03
C LYS A 896 -12.43 18.13 5.27
N LEU A 897 -12.46 19.21 4.49
CA LEU A 897 -13.49 19.49 3.48
C LEU A 897 -12.91 19.17 2.11
N ASP A 898 -13.52 18.23 1.38
CA ASP A 898 -13.10 17.89 0.02
C ASP A 898 -13.85 18.75 -1.01
N ILE A 899 -13.25 19.90 -1.32
CA ILE A 899 -13.68 20.88 -2.31
C ILE A 899 -12.96 20.55 -3.62
N LEU A 900 -13.49 19.59 -4.37
CA LEU A 900 -12.84 19.00 -5.53
C LEU A 900 -13.20 19.73 -6.82
N GLY A 901 -12.21 19.95 -7.69
CA GLY A 901 -12.45 20.42 -9.05
C GLY A 901 -12.92 19.28 -9.94
N HIS A 902 -14.00 19.51 -10.69
CA HIS A 902 -14.57 18.56 -11.61
C HIS A 902 -15.05 19.25 -12.90
N GLU A 903 -14.95 18.53 -14.02
CA GLU A 903 -15.24 19.10 -15.35
C GLU A 903 -16.74 19.23 -15.64
N VAL A 904 -17.59 18.39 -15.05
CA VAL A 904 -19.06 18.41 -15.31
C VAL A 904 -19.69 19.75 -14.90
N PRO A 905 -19.46 20.30 -13.69
CA PRO A 905 -19.88 21.66 -13.35
C PRO A 905 -19.42 22.73 -14.35
N THR A 906 -18.20 22.61 -14.86
CA THR A 906 -17.69 23.51 -15.91
C THR A 906 -18.50 23.35 -17.20
N LEU A 907 -18.75 22.11 -17.65
CA LEU A 907 -19.60 21.85 -18.82
C LEU A 907 -21.00 22.45 -18.66
N TYR A 908 -21.60 22.35 -17.47
CA TYR A 908 -22.89 22.99 -17.19
C TYR A 908 -22.83 24.48 -17.43
N LYS A 909 -21.83 25.17 -16.88
CA LYS A 909 -21.67 26.61 -17.06
C LYS A 909 -21.57 27.00 -18.53
N HIS A 910 -20.73 26.31 -19.30
CA HIS A 910 -20.55 26.57 -20.74
C HIS A 910 -21.85 26.29 -21.53
N LEU A 911 -22.60 25.25 -21.18
CA LEU A 911 -23.89 24.92 -21.79
C LEU A 911 -24.98 25.96 -21.48
N GLU A 912 -25.08 26.41 -20.23
CA GLU A 912 -26.04 27.46 -19.84
C GLU A 912 -25.72 28.78 -20.53
N ASN A 913 -24.45 29.18 -20.54
CA ASN A 913 -24.00 30.41 -21.19
C ASN A 913 -24.28 30.40 -22.71
N SER A 914 -24.12 29.24 -23.37
CA SER A 914 -24.32 29.13 -24.82
C SER A 914 -25.78 28.93 -25.22
N THR A 915 -26.60 28.26 -24.41
CA THR A 915 -27.99 27.92 -24.76
C THR A 915 -29.05 28.79 -24.09
N GLY A 916 -28.72 29.43 -22.96
CA GLY A 916 -29.67 30.11 -22.08
C GLY A 916 -30.64 29.17 -21.35
N ILE A 917 -30.44 27.85 -21.42
CA ILE A 917 -31.27 26.84 -20.76
C ILE A 917 -30.56 26.42 -19.48
N ASN A 918 -31.25 26.48 -18.34
CA ASN A 918 -30.67 26.01 -17.08
C ASN A 918 -30.57 24.48 -17.09
N VAL A 919 -29.44 23.93 -16.65
CA VAL A 919 -29.21 22.47 -16.63
C VAL A 919 -30.16 21.72 -15.68
N MET A 920 -30.69 22.38 -14.66
CA MET A 920 -31.63 21.81 -13.70
C MET A 920 -33.06 21.70 -14.24
N ASP A 921 -33.38 22.40 -15.33
CA ASP A 921 -34.72 22.45 -15.93
C ASP A 921 -34.93 21.40 -17.04
N VAL A 922 -33.90 20.63 -17.42
CA VAL A 922 -33.98 19.64 -18.51
C VAL A 922 -34.66 18.34 -18.07
N ASP A 923 -35.43 17.72 -18.96
CA ASP A 923 -36.06 16.41 -18.69
C ASP A 923 -35.03 15.27 -18.82
N ILE A 924 -34.38 14.95 -17.71
CA ILE A 924 -33.41 13.85 -17.61
C ILE A 924 -34.04 12.47 -17.72
N CYS A 925 -35.36 12.35 -17.61
CA CYS A 925 -36.09 11.10 -17.74
C CYS A 925 -36.57 10.84 -19.18
N ASP A 926 -36.08 11.60 -20.16
CA ASP A 926 -36.32 11.34 -21.58
C ASP A 926 -35.68 9.99 -21.99
N ARG A 927 -36.53 9.05 -22.42
CA ARG A 927 -36.11 7.70 -22.80
C ARG A 927 -35.14 7.67 -23.98
N ARG A 928 -35.09 8.72 -24.81
CA ARG A 928 -34.09 8.87 -25.88
C ARG A 928 -32.67 8.93 -25.32
N ILE A 929 -32.50 9.45 -24.10
CA ILE A 929 -31.19 9.55 -23.44
C ILE A 929 -30.70 8.16 -23.05
N ILE A 930 -31.52 7.35 -22.36
CA ILE A 930 -31.17 5.95 -22.03
C ILE A 930 -30.94 5.14 -23.31
N ARG A 931 -31.68 5.43 -24.38
CA ARG A 931 -31.50 4.76 -25.67
C ARG A 931 -30.09 4.99 -26.25
N LEU A 932 -29.39 6.08 -25.92
CA LEU A 932 -27.99 6.28 -26.31
C LEU A 932 -27.09 5.15 -25.82
N CYS A 933 -27.40 4.55 -24.67
CA CYS A 933 -26.63 3.45 -24.11
C CYS A 933 -26.68 2.16 -24.94
N THR A 934 -27.69 2.01 -25.80
CA THR A 934 -27.88 0.79 -26.62
C THR A 934 -27.88 1.07 -28.12
N SER A 935 -27.93 2.34 -28.55
CA SER A 935 -27.95 2.71 -29.97
C SER A 935 -27.57 4.18 -30.19
N PRO A 936 -26.92 4.53 -31.32
CA PRO A 936 -26.73 5.93 -31.73
C PRO A 936 -27.96 6.54 -32.44
N GLU A 937 -29.05 5.78 -32.63
CA GLU A 937 -30.27 6.25 -33.30
C GLU A 937 -30.85 7.57 -32.77
N PRO A 938 -30.86 7.84 -31.43
CA PRO A 938 -31.31 9.14 -30.91
C PRO A 938 -30.46 10.34 -31.38
N LEU A 939 -29.24 10.11 -31.87
CA LEU A 939 -28.38 11.14 -32.47
C LEU A 939 -28.67 11.34 -33.97
N GLY A 940 -29.56 10.55 -34.56
CA GLY A 940 -29.83 10.50 -36.00
C GLY A 940 -28.79 9.69 -36.80
N LEU A 941 -28.03 8.82 -36.15
CA LEU A 941 -26.90 8.10 -36.74
C LEU A 941 -27.08 6.58 -36.70
N LYS A 942 -26.37 5.88 -37.59
CA LYS A 942 -26.20 4.42 -37.53
C LYS A 942 -24.86 4.05 -36.90
N PRO A 943 -24.70 2.83 -36.34
CA PRO A 943 -23.44 2.40 -35.76
C PRO A 943 -22.23 2.52 -36.70
N GLU A 944 -22.42 2.29 -37.99
CA GLU A 944 -21.37 2.34 -39.02
C GLU A 944 -20.90 3.78 -39.32
N ASP A 945 -21.70 4.80 -38.97
CA ASP A 945 -21.30 6.19 -39.18
C ASP A 945 -20.14 6.57 -38.25
N ILE A 946 -20.15 6.04 -37.03
CA ILE A 946 -19.24 6.42 -35.94
C ILE A 946 -18.38 5.26 -35.44
N ASP A 947 -18.48 4.10 -36.07
CA ASP A 947 -17.80 2.87 -35.69
C ASP A 947 -18.06 2.50 -34.21
N CYS A 948 -19.30 2.72 -33.75
CA CYS A 948 -19.73 2.50 -32.38
C CYS A 948 -21.21 2.09 -32.28
N GLN A 949 -21.51 1.07 -31.48
CA GLN A 949 -22.87 0.55 -31.27
C GLN A 949 -23.73 1.41 -30.34
N THR A 950 -23.15 2.38 -29.64
CA THR A 950 -23.84 3.24 -28.66
C THR A 950 -23.67 4.71 -29.04
N GLY A 951 -24.58 5.57 -28.61
CA GLY A 951 -24.49 7.03 -28.74
C GLY A 951 -23.84 7.72 -27.52
N THR A 952 -23.04 7.00 -26.72
CA THR A 952 -22.52 7.49 -25.42
C THR A 952 -21.13 8.12 -25.48
N LEU A 953 -20.51 8.22 -26.65
CA LEU A 953 -19.24 8.95 -26.82
C LEU A 953 -19.32 10.33 -26.13
N SER A 954 -18.23 10.78 -25.52
CA SER A 954 -18.11 12.01 -24.71
C SER A 954 -18.96 12.13 -23.43
N LEU A 955 -19.95 11.26 -23.19
CA LEU A 955 -20.70 11.27 -21.93
C LEU A 955 -19.79 10.76 -20.79
N PRO A 956 -19.79 11.43 -19.62
CA PRO A 956 -18.99 11.01 -18.48
C PRO A 956 -19.36 9.58 -18.06
N GLU A 957 -18.36 8.80 -17.65
CA GLU A 957 -18.42 7.36 -17.33
C GLU A 957 -18.77 6.46 -18.53
N MET A 958 -19.90 6.75 -19.19
CA MET A 958 -20.50 5.89 -20.21
C MET A 958 -19.74 5.87 -21.54
N GLY A 959 -18.94 6.89 -21.84
CA GLY A 959 -18.21 7.01 -23.12
C GLY A 959 -16.94 6.15 -23.22
N THR A 960 -16.47 5.57 -22.12
CA THR A 960 -15.23 4.76 -22.12
C THR A 960 -15.40 3.48 -22.94
N SER A 961 -14.32 2.94 -23.51
CA SER A 961 -14.39 1.68 -24.27
C SER A 961 -14.91 0.50 -23.43
N PHE A 962 -14.47 0.43 -22.17
CA PHE A 962 -14.90 -0.60 -21.21
C PHE A 962 -16.40 -0.50 -20.91
N VAL A 963 -16.90 0.68 -20.54
CA VAL A 963 -18.32 0.85 -20.21
C VAL A 963 -19.19 0.66 -21.45
N ARG A 964 -18.78 1.16 -22.63
CA ARG A 964 -19.52 0.91 -23.88
C ARG A 964 -19.69 -0.58 -24.16
N GLN A 965 -18.66 -1.39 -23.94
CA GLN A 965 -18.76 -2.84 -24.08
C GLN A 965 -19.76 -3.44 -23.07
N MET A 966 -19.69 -3.00 -21.82
CA MET A 966 -20.63 -3.41 -20.77
C MET A 966 -22.08 -3.06 -21.10
N LEU A 967 -22.33 -1.87 -21.65
CA LEU A 967 -23.66 -1.43 -22.08
C LEU A 967 -24.22 -2.32 -23.21
N ILE A 968 -23.37 -2.71 -24.17
CA ILE A 968 -23.75 -3.61 -25.27
C ILE A 968 -24.15 -4.99 -24.73
N GLU A 969 -23.40 -5.52 -23.77
CA GLU A 969 -23.68 -6.84 -23.19
C GLU A 969 -24.89 -6.83 -22.26
N ALA A 970 -25.03 -5.80 -21.43
CA ALA A 970 -26.05 -5.72 -20.38
C ALA A 970 -27.41 -5.19 -20.87
N GLN A 971 -27.45 -4.43 -21.98
CA GLN A 971 -28.66 -3.86 -22.57
C GLN A 971 -29.58 -3.13 -21.57
N PRO A 972 -29.10 -2.08 -20.88
CA PRO A 972 -29.88 -1.35 -19.87
C PRO A 972 -31.09 -0.63 -20.47
N LYS A 973 -32.18 -0.57 -19.72
CA LYS A 973 -33.47 0.02 -20.14
C LYS A 973 -33.98 1.12 -19.23
N THR A 974 -33.51 1.16 -17.99
CA THR A 974 -33.98 2.03 -16.92
C THR A 974 -32.82 2.83 -16.33
N PHE A 975 -33.13 3.92 -15.60
CA PHE A 975 -32.14 4.65 -14.81
C PHE A 975 -31.50 3.74 -13.77
N SER A 976 -32.30 2.89 -13.11
CA SER A 976 -31.79 1.93 -12.14
C SER A 976 -30.79 0.94 -12.75
N ASP A 977 -30.99 0.48 -13.98
CA ASP A 977 -29.99 -0.35 -14.68
C ASP A 977 -28.68 0.41 -14.89
N LEU A 978 -28.75 1.71 -15.22
CA LEU A 978 -27.57 2.56 -15.37
C LEU A 978 -26.83 2.78 -14.05
N LEU A 979 -27.53 2.82 -12.90
CA LEU A 979 -26.89 2.82 -11.59
C LEU A 979 -26.08 1.54 -11.35
N GLN A 980 -26.63 0.39 -11.74
CA GLN A 980 -25.93 -0.89 -11.64
C GLN A 980 -24.70 -0.88 -12.55
N ILE A 981 -24.83 -0.45 -13.81
CA ILE A 981 -23.69 -0.32 -14.74
C ILE A 981 -22.60 0.60 -14.16
N SER A 982 -22.98 1.75 -13.64
CA SER A 982 -22.05 2.70 -13.02
C SER A 982 -21.27 2.00 -11.88
N GLY A 983 -21.95 1.33 -10.95
CA GLY A 983 -21.28 0.63 -9.87
C GLY A 983 -20.44 -0.57 -10.31
N LEU A 984 -20.90 -1.35 -11.31
CA LEU A 984 -20.17 -2.48 -11.89
C LEU A 984 -18.91 -2.05 -12.66
N SER A 985 -18.92 -0.84 -13.22
CA SER A 985 -17.78 -0.29 -13.95
C SER A 985 -16.62 0.18 -13.06
N HIS A 986 -16.89 0.33 -11.76
CA HIS A 986 -15.95 0.83 -10.77
C HIS A 986 -15.71 -0.21 -9.66
N GLY A 987 -14.89 -1.23 -9.95
CA GLY A 987 -14.46 -2.21 -8.95
C GLY A 987 -13.71 -3.41 -9.52
N GLU A 988 -12.70 -3.91 -8.80
CA GLU A 988 -11.98 -5.14 -9.16
C GLU A 988 -12.87 -6.38 -8.97
N ASP A 989 -12.90 -7.26 -9.97
CA ASP A 989 -13.66 -8.53 -9.99
C ASP A 989 -15.18 -8.37 -9.75
N VAL A 990 -15.74 -7.21 -10.09
CA VAL A 990 -17.18 -6.96 -10.00
C VAL A 990 -17.90 -7.38 -11.29
N TRP A 991 -17.35 -7.01 -12.46
CA TRP A 991 -17.91 -7.37 -13.77
C TRP A 991 -17.41 -8.72 -14.29
N ALA A 992 -16.15 -8.76 -14.75
CA ALA A 992 -15.56 -9.96 -15.36
C ALA A 992 -15.41 -11.10 -14.34
N GLY A 993 -15.84 -12.32 -14.70
CA GLY A 993 -15.81 -13.48 -13.80
C GLY A 993 -16.94 -13.53 -12.75
N ASN A 994 -17.84 -12.54 -12.76
CA ASN A 994 -18.96 -12.41 -11.82
C ASN A 994 -20.24 -11.94 -12.53
N ALA A 995 -20.59 -10.66 -12.46
CA ALA A 995 -21.84 -10.13 -13.02
C ALA A 995 -21.99 -10.39 -14.53
N GLN A 996 -20.89 -10.30 -15.28
CA GLN A 996 -20.86 -10.58 -16.71
C GLN A 996 -21.31 -12.02 -17.00
N ASP A 997 -20.76 -13.00 -16.28
CA ASP A 997 -21.07 -14.41 -16.48
C ASP A 997 -22.51 -14.73 -16.07
N LEU A 998 -23.00 -14.11 -14.98
CA LEU A 998 -24.38 -14.30 -14.53
C LEU A 998 -25.39 -13.80 -15.57
N ILE A 999 -25.11 -12.65 -16.19
CA ILE A 999 -25.95 -12.07 -17.26
C ILE A 999 -25.83 -12.90 -18.54
N HIS A 1000 -24.62 -13.28 -18.95
CA HIS A 1000 -24.38 -14.06 -20.15
C HIS A 1000 -25.04 -15.44 -20.09
N ASN A 1001 -24.99 -16.10 -18.93
CA ASN A 1001 -25.61 -17.41 -18.69
C ASN A 1001 -27.12 -17.33 -18.45
N GLY A 1002 -27.72 -16.14 -18.48
CA GLY A 1002 -29.16 -15.94 -18.26
C GLY A 1002 -29.63 -16.26 -16.84
N ILE A 1003 -28.74 -16.27 -15.84
CA ILE A 1003 -29.06 -16.54 -14.43
C ILE A 1003 -29.78 -15.33 -13.82
N CYS A 1004 -29.34 -14.12 -14.17
CA CYS A 1004 -29.99 -12.87 -13.78
C CYS A 1004 -29.86 -11.82 -14.90
N SER A 1005 -30.57 -10.71 -14.78
CA SER A 1005 -30.46 -9.56 -15.69
C SER A 1005 -29.76 -8.38 -15.01
N ILE A 1006 -29.40 -7.35 -15.80
CA ILE A 1006 -28.83 -6.11 -15.26
C ILE A 1006 -29.71 -5.45 -14.19
N SER A 1007 -31.03 -5.61 -14.26
CA SER A 1007 -31.96 -5.05 -13.27
C SER A 1007 -31.91 -5.74 -11.91
N SER A 1008 -31.38 -6.97 -11.85
CA SER A 1008 -31.36 -7.82 -10.64
C SER A 1008 -29.96 -8.11 -10.10
N VAL A 1009 -28.91 -7.69 -10.83
CA VAL A 1009 -27.52 -7.95 -10.45
C VAL A 1009 -27.05 -7.04 -9.31
N ILE A 1010 -25.98 -7.45 -8.62
CA ILE A 1010 -25.34 -6.66 -7.57
C ILE A 1010 -24.35 -5.68 -8.21
N GLY A 1011 -24.76 -4.42 -8.38
CA GLY A 1011 -23.89 -3.36 -8.91
C GLY A 1011 -23.51 -2.30 -7.89
N THR A 1012 -24.23 -2.14 -6.77
CA THR A 1012 -23.86 -1.19 -5.70
C THR A 1012 -23.98 -1.83 -4.32
N ARG A 1013 -23.25 -1.31 -3.33
CA ARG A 1013 -23.34 -1.81 -1.95
C ARG A 1013 -24.74 -1.64 -1.38
N ASP A 1014 -25.37 -0.48 -1.60
CA ASP A 1014 -26.71 -0.21 -1.09
C ASP A 1014 -27.73 -1.17 -1.68
N SER A 1015 -27.57 -1.57 -2.96
CA SER A 1015 -28.43 -2.59 -3.58
C SER A 1015 -28.42 -3.92 -2.81
N ILE A 1016 -27.33 -4.28 -2.13
CA ILE A 1016 -27.29 -5.46 -1.24
C ILE A 1016 -28.23 -5.25 -0.06
N MET A 1017 -28.05 -4.15 0.67
CA MET A 1017 -28.86 -3.86 1.85
C MET A 1017 -30.35 -3.76 1.48
N ILE A 1018 -30.68 -3.01 0.43
CA ILE A 1018 -32.06 -2.82 -0.05
C ILE A 1018 -32.69 -4.15 -0.45
N TYR A 1019 -31.98 -4.98 -1.23
CA TYR A 1019 -32.50 -6.29 -1.64
C TYR A 1019 -32.78 -7.19 -0.43
N LEU A 1020 -31.87 -7.24 0.54
CA LEU A 1020 -32.03 -8.06 1.74
C LEU A 1020 -33.17 -7.54 2.63
N LEU A 1021 -33.36 -6.22 2.73
CA LEU A 1021 -34.49 -5.62 3.45
C LEU A 1021 -35.82 -5.99 2.79
N HIS A 1022 -35.93 -5.90 1.46
CA HIS A 1022 -37.13 -6.33 0.72
C HIS A 1022 -37.38 -7.84 0.82
N ALA A 1023 -36.32 -8.65 0.98
CA ALA A 1023 -36.42 -10.07 1.26
C ALA A 1023 -36.85 -10.39 2.71
N GLY A 1024 -36.93 -9.38 3.59
CA GLY A 1024 -37.36 -9.51 4.98
C GLY A 1024 -36.25 -9.79 5.99
N LEU A 1025 -34.97 -9.58 5.61
CA LEU A 1025 -33.83 -9.74 6.50
C LEU A 1025 -33.78 -8.60 7.53
N GLU A 1026 -33.28 -8.90 8.74
CA GLU A 1026 -33.14 -7.88 9.79
C GLU A 1026 -32.15 -6.77 9.36
N PRO A 1027 -32.47 -5.47 9.57
CA PRO A 1027 -31.69 -4.35 9.08
C PRO A 1027 -30.20 -4.34 9.48
N SER A 1028 -29.88 -4.67 10.74
CA SER A 1028 -28.49 -4.68 11.21
C SER A 1028 -27.67 -5.79 10.55
N LEU A 1029 -28.27 -6.97 10.33
CA LEU A 1029 -27.64 -8.07 9.61
C LEU A 1029 -27.46 -7.73 8.12
N ALA A 1030 -28.46 -7.14 7.47
CA ALA A 1030 -28.38 -6.70 6.08
C ALA A 1030 -27.23 -5.68 5.87
N PHE A 1031 -27.11 -4.70 6.76
CA PHE A 1031 -26.01 -3.73 6.76
C PHE A 1031 -24.65 -4.39 6.98
N LYS A 1032 -24.54 -5.32 7.93
CA LYS A 1032 -23.29 -6.05 8.19
C LYS A 1032 -22.86 -6.86 6.98
N ILE A 1033 -23.79 -7.54 6.31
CA ILE A 1033 -23.52 -8.28 5.06
C ILE A 1033 -23.02 -7.32 3.98
N MET A 1034 -23.72 -6.21 3.75
CA MET A 1034 -23.31 -5.17 2.79
C MET A 1034 -21.88 -4.67 3.07
N GLU A 1035 -21.58 -4.25 4.30
CA GLU A 1035 -20.28 -3.67 4.66
C GLU A 1035 -19.13 -4.68 4.58
N LEU A 1036 -19.39 -5.96 4.87
CA LEU A 1036 -18.37 -7.01 4.72
C LEU A 1036 -18.14 -7.36 3.25
N THR A 1037 -19.20 -7.46 2.44
CA THR A 1037 -19.10 -7.75 1.00
C THR A 1037 -18.36 -6.64 0.28
N ARG A 1038 -18.70 -5.37 0.49
CA ARG A 1038 -18.05 -4.23 -0.19
C ARG A 1038 -16.57 -4.05 0.17
N LYS A 1039 -16.10 -4.65 1.27
CA LYS A 1039 -14.68 -4.64 1.70
C LYS A 1039 -13.92 -5.90 1.26
N GLY A 1040 -14.55 -6.79 0.49
CA GLY A 1040 -13.95 -8.06 0.07
C GLY A 1040 -13.73 -9.04 1.23
N LYS A 1041 -14.31 -8.77 2.40
CA LYS A 1041 -14.15 -9.64 3.58
C LYS A 1041 -14.95 -10.92 3.42
N VAL A 1042 -16.09 -10.89 2.74
CA VAL A 1042 -16.87 -12.11 2.43
C VAL A 1042 -16.11 -13.00 1.45
N ALA A 1043 -15.42 -12.42 0.46
CA ALA A 1043 -14.58 -13.18 -0.46
C ALA A 1043 -13.39 -13.86 0.22
N LYS A 1044 -12.79 -13.20 1.23
CA LYS A 1044 -11.64 -13.74 1.97
C LYS A 1044 -12.02 -14.71 3.08
N ASN A 1045 -13.06 -14.39 3.85
CA ASN A 1045 -13.35 -15.04 5.14
C ASN A 1045 -14.73 -15.74 5.17
N GLY A 1046 -15.53 -15.62 4.11
CA GLY A 1046 -16.93 -16.06 4.10
C GLY A 1046 -17.89 -15.09 4.78
N PHE A 1047 -19.18 -15.47 4.82
CA PHE A 1047 -20.23 -14.69 5.46
C PHE A 1047 -20.14 -14.75 6.99
N PRO A 1048 -20.64 -13.73 7.71
CA PRO A 1048 -20.75 -13.81 9.16
C PRO A 1048 -21.63 -14.98 9.61
N GLU A 1049 -21.37 -15.50 10.81
CA GLU A 1049 -22.08 -16.65 11.38
C GLU A 1049 -23.61 -16.45 11.38
N GLY A 1050 -24.36 -17.47 10.96
CA GLY A 1050 -25.82 -17.45 10.85
C GLY A 1050 -26.40 -16.69 9.65
N ALA A 1051 -25.58 -15.94 8.90
CA ALA A 1051 -26.08 -15.11 7.80
C ALA A 1051 -26.55 -15.91 6.58
N VAL A 1052 -25.91 -17.06 6.30
CA VAL A 1052 -26.30 -17.91 5.16
C VAL A 1052 -27.65 -18.57 5.43
N GLU A 1053 -27.87 -19.07 6.64
CA GLU A 1053 -29.12 -19.67 7.08
C GLU A 1053 -30.27 -18.66 7.01
N GLU A 1054 -30.01 -17.44 7.48
CA GLU A 1054 -31.00 -16.36 7.49
C GLU A 1054 -31.34 -15.86 6.07
N MET A 1055 -30.33 -15.66 5.22
CA MET A 1055 -30.53 -15.34 3.80
C MET A 1055 -31.35 -16.42 3.08
N LYS A 1056 -31.07 -17.71 3.35
CA LYS A 1056 -31.87 -18.82 2.81
C LYS A 1056 -33.30 -18.82 3.33
N ARG A 1057 -33.52 -18.51 4.62
CA ARG A 1057 -34.87 -18.37 5.21
C ARG A 1057 -35.68 -17.27 4.53
N CYS A 1058 -35.01 -16.19 4.13
CA CYS A 1058 -35.58 -15.08 3.36
C CYS A 1058 -35.63 -15.32 1.84
N ASN A 1059 -35.40 -16.56 1.37
CA ASN A 1059 -35.44 -16.95 -0.04
C ASN A 1059 -34.42 -16.21 -0.93
N VAL A 1060 -33.27 -15.82 -0.38
CA VAL A 1060 -32.16 -15.27 -1.17
C VAL A 1060 -31.52 -16.39 -2.01
N PRO A 1061 -31.40 -16.25 -3.34
CA PRO A 1061 -30.84 -17.28 -4.21
C PRO A 1061 -29.35 -17.60 -3.94
N ASP A 1062 -28.95 -18.85 -4.18
CA ASP A 1062 -27.55 -19.27 -4.00
C ASP A 1062 -26.58 -18.47 -4.89
N TRP A 1063 -26.97 -18.16 -6.14
CA TRP A 1063 -26.15 -17.36 -7.05
C TRP A 1063 -25.86 -15.95 -6.49
N TYR A 1064 -26.79 -15.37 -5.73
CA TYR A 1064 -26.64 -14.04 -5.13
C TYR A 1064 -25.58 -14.09 -4.03
N MET A 1065 -25.63 -15.13 -3.19
CA MET A 1065 -24.63 -15.37 -2.16
C MET A 1065 -23.24 -15.66 -2.77
N ASP A 1066 -23.18 -16.40 -3.87
CA ASP A 1066 -21.92 -16.66 -4.58
C ASP A 1066 -21.33 -15.42 -5.23
N SER A 1067 -22.17 -14.53 -5.76
CA SER A 1067 -21.71 -13.23 -6.26
C SER A 1067 -21.09 -12.39 -5.14
N CYS A 1068 -21.72 -12.33 -3.96
CA CYS A 1068 -21.14 -11.69 -2.78
C CYS A 1068 -19.78 -12.28 -2.34
N ARG A 1069 -19.53 -13.58 -2.56
CA ARG A 1069 -18.24 -14.23 -2.28
C ARG A 1069 -17.15 -13.89 -3.30
N LYS A 1070 -17.47 -13.21 -4.41
CA LYS A 1070 -16.49 -12.79 -5.42
C LYS A 1070 -16.09 -11.33 -5.29
N ILE A 1071 -17.00 -10.47 -4.85
CA ILE A 1071 -16.81 -9.01 -4.79
C ILE A 1071 -15.66 -8.65 -3.85
N LYS A 1072 -14.65 -7.96 -4.36
CA LYS A 1072 -13.52 -7.43 -3.57
C LYS A 1072 -13.76 -6.00 -3.08
N TYR A 1073 -14.42 -5.19 -3.90
CA TYR A 1073 -14.77 -3.81 -3.61
C TYR A 1073 -16.02 -3.39 -4.37
N MET A 1074 -16.83 -2.47 -3.82
CA MET A 1074 -18.04 -2.00 -4.52
C MET A 1074 -18.45 -0.57 -4.14
N PHE A 1075 -18.95 0.17 -5.13
CA PHE A 1075 -19.35 1.58 -5.02
C PHE A 1075 -20.71 1.82 -4.32
N PRO A 1076 -20.93 3.01 -3.73
CA PRO A 1076 -22.24 3.44 -3.20
C PRO A 1076 -23.24 3.88 -4.27
N LYS A 1077 -24.53 3.59 -4.04
CA LYS A 1077 -25.63 3.95 -4.95
C LYS A 1077 -25.82 5.46 -5.08
N ALA A 1078 -25.63 6.23 -4.01
CA ALA A 1078 -25.71 7.70 -4.05
C ALA A 1078 -24.70 8.33 -5.02
N HIS A 1079 -23.45 7.84 -5.00
CA HIS A 1079 -22.43 8.30 -5.92
C HIS A 1079 -22.76 7.93 -7.37
N ALA A 1080 -23.18 6.68 -7.61
CA ALA A 1080 -23.65 6.24 -8.92
C ALA A 1080 -24.81 7.12 -9.42
N ALA A 1081 -25.78 7.44 -8.55
CA ALA A 1081 -26.91 8.29 -8.90
C ALA A 1081 -26.47 9.69 -9.33
N ALA A 1082 -25.61 10.37 -8.57
CA ALA A 1082 -25.12 11.70 -8.93
C ALA A 1082 -24.41 11.72 -10.31
N TYR A 1083 -23.56 10.73 -10.58
CA TYR A 1083 -22.82 10.64 -11.85
C TYR A 1083 -23.73 10.29 -13.03
N VAL A 1084 -24.69 9.37 -12.85
CA VAL A 1084 -25.67 9.04 -13.89
C VAL A 1084 -26.60 10.22 -14.16
N ILE A 1085 -27.09 10.91 -13.12
CA ILE A 1085 -27.87 12.17 -13.28
C ILE A 1085 -27.10 13.16 -14.15
N SER A 1086 -25.81 13.33 -13.83
CA SER A 1086 -24.94 14.22 -14.58
C SER A 1086 -24.80 13.81 -16.06
N ALA A 1087 -24.58 12.52 -16.30
CA ALA A 1087 -24.50 11.98 -17.66
C ALA A 1087 -25.81 12.15 -18.44
N LEU A 1088 -26.96 11.98 -17.79
CA LEU A 1088 -28.27 12.15 -18.43
C LEU A 1088 -28.56 13.60 -18.79
N ARG A 1089 -28.24 14.57 -17.91
CA ARG A 1089 -28.33 16.00 -18.26
C ARG A 1089 -27.51 16.33 -19.50
N LEU A 1090 -26.25 15.90 -19.52
CA LEU A 1090 -25.37 16.10 -20.67
C LEU A 1090 -25.90 15.38 -21.93
N GLY A 1091 -26.48 14.19 -21.76
CA GLY A 1091 -27.15 13.44 -22.83
C GLY A 1091 -28.34 14.19 -23.43
N TRP A 1092 -29.11 14.93 -22.62
CA TRP A 1092 -30.18 15.79 -23.12
C TRP A 1092 -29.64 16.90 -24.03
N TYR A 1093 -28.56 17.59 -23.63
CA TYR A 1093 -27.92 18.60 -24.48
C TYR A 1093 -27.33 17.97 -25.74
N LYS A 1094 -26.68 16.81 -25.62
CA LYS A 1094 -26.13 16.09 -26.77
C LYS A 1094 -27.20 15.77 -27.83
N ILE A 1095 -28.42 15.43 -27.42
CA ILE A 1095 -29.53 15.17 -28.34
C ILE A 1095 -30.13 16.48 -28.87
N ASN A 1096 -30.48 17.41 -27.97
CA ASN A 1096 -31.37 18.54 -28.29
C ASN A 1096 -30.62 19.83 -28.68
N ARG A 1097 -29.35 19.98 -28.30
CA ARG A 1097 -28.46 21.15 -28.55
C ARG A 1097 -27.04 20.70 -28.92
N PRO A 1098 -26.88 20.00 -30.06
CA PRO A 1098 -25.64 19.28 -30.35
C PRO A 1098 -24.45 20.19 -30.65
N ILE A 1099 -24.65 21.34 -31.31
CA ILE A 1099 -23.54 22.25 -31.66
C ILE A 1099 -22.92 22.84 -30.40
N GLU A 1100 -23.76 23.33 -29.49
CA GLU A 1100 -23.37 23.88 -28.20
C GLU A 1100 -22.76 22.80 -27.30
N TYR A 1101 -23.29 21.57 -27.33
CA TYR A 1101 -22.73 20.44 -26.61
C TYR A 1101 -21.29 20.11 -27.03
N TYR A 1102 -21.01 19.99 -28.32
CA TYR A 1102 -19.65 19.69 -28.79
C TYR A 1102 -18.70 20.87 -28.53
N ALA A 1103 -19.18 22.12 -28.66
CA ALA A 1103 -18.40 23.30 -28.33
C ALA A 1103 -17.99 23.33 -26.85
N ALA A 1104 -18.94 23.10 -25.93
CA ALA A 1104 -18.65 22.99 -24.50
C ALA A 1104 -17.72 21.79 -24.21
N HIS A 1105 -17.98 20.63 -24.83
CA HIS A 1105 -17.14 19.43 -24.65
C HIS A 1105 -15.69 19.68 -25.04
N PHE A 1106 -15.42 20.25 -26.22
CA PHE A 1106 -14.05 20.49 -26.65
C PHE A 1106 -13.36 21.62 -25.87
N SER A 1107 -14.12 22.60 -25.35
CA SER A 1107 -13.58 23.65 -24.49
C SER A 1107 -13.07 23.10 -23.16
N VAL A 1108 -13.82 22.16 -22.56
CA VAL A 1108 -13.48 21.63 -21.22
C VAL A 1108 -12.62 20.36 -21.29
N ARG A 1109 -12.88 19.48 -22.27
CA ARG A 1109 -12.30 18.13 -22.39
C ARG A 1109 -11.50 17.88 -23.68
N GLY A 1110 -11.35 18.88 -24.55
CA GLY A 1110 -10.76 18.72 -25.89
C GLY A 1110 -9.24 18.88 -25.96
N GLY A 1111 -8.53 18.89 -24.83
CA GLY A 1111 -7.09 19.22 -24.79
C GLY A 1111 -6.18 18.36 -25.69
N ASP A 1112 -6.53 17.09 -25.90
CA ASP A 1112 -5.81 16.16 -26.78
C ASP A 1112 -6.38 16.06 -28.21
N LEU A 1113 -7.34 16.93 -28.58
CA LEU A 1113 -7.88 16.95 -29.93
C LEU A 1113 -6.85 17.53 -30.91
N ASP A 1114 -6.50 16.75 -31.93
CA ASP A 1114 -5.74 17.25 -33.08
C ASP A 1114 -6.64 18.12 -33.97
N ALA A 1115 -6.72 19.40 -33.61
CA ALA A 1115 -7.54 20.38 -34.30
C ALA A 1115 -7.11 20.58 -35.77
N LEU A 1116 -5.81 20.47 -36.07
CA LEU A 1116 -5.29 20.60 -37.45
C LEU A 1116 -5.83 19.49 -38.35
N THR A 1117 -5.90 18.26 -37.85
CA THR A 1117 -6.52 17.15 -38.56
C THR A 1117 -8.05 17.30 -38.58
N ALA A 1118 -8.65 17.70 -37.46
CA ALA A 1118 -10.10 17.78 -37.34
C ALA A 1118 -10.73 18.82 -38.30
N VAL A 1119 -10.10 19.99 -38.46
CA VAL A 1119 -10.56 21.05 -39.38
C VAL A 1119 -10.55 20.61 -40.86
N LYS A 1120 -9.66 19.69 -41.26
CA LYS A 1120 -9.65 19.10 -42.61
C LYS A 1120 -10.88 18.23 -42.90
N GLY A 1121 -11.66 17.89 -41.87
CA GLY A 1121 -12.95 17.23 -41.98
C GLY A 1121 -12.92 15.72 -41.78
N ARG A 1122 -14.10 15.11 -41.85
CA ARG A 1122 -14.37 13.71 -41.46
C ARG A 1122 -13.45 12.67 -42.10
N LYS A 1123 -13.05 12.85 -43.37
CA LYS A 1123 -12.16 11.91 -44.06
C LYS A 1123 -10.78 11.86 -43.40
N ALA A 1124 -10.18 13.02 -43.13
CA ALA A 1124 -8.88 13.12 -42.46
C ALA A 1124 -8.94 12.57 -41.03
N ILE A 1125 -10.04 12.83 -40.32
CA ILE A 1125 -10.29 12.26 -38.99
C ILE A 1125 -10.28 10.72 -39.03
N LYS A 1126 -11.03 10.10 -39.96
CA LYS A 1126 -11.07 8.62 -40.08
C LYS A 1126 -9.72 8.02 -40.45
N GLU A 1127 -8.96 8.65 -41.35
CA GLU A 1127 -7.61 8.21 -41.71
C GLU A 1127 -6.67 8.25 -40.50
N LYS A 1128 -6.72 9.34 -39.72
CA LYS A 1128 -5.90 9.48 -38.51
C LYS A 1128 -6.30 8.51 -37.41
N MET A 1129 -7.60 8.29 -37.22
CA MET A 1129 -8.11 7.27 -36.29
C MET A 1129 -7.61 5.87 -36.65
N ALA A 1130 -7.59 5.51 -37.94
CA ALA A 1130 -7.06 4.22 -38.38
C ALA A 1130 -5.54 4.08 -38.13
N GLU A 1131 -4.77 5.15 -38.30
CA GLU A 1131 -3.34 5.19 -37.93
C GLU A 1131 -3.14 4.92 -36.44
N LEU A 1132 -3.87 5.65 -35.58
CA LEU A 1132 -3.77 5.55 -34.12
C LEU A 1132 -4.24 4.18 -33.61
N ASP A 1133 -5.37 3.68 -34.10
CA ASP A 1133 -5.91 2.36 -33.74
C ASP A 1133 -4.92 1.24 -34.06
N ASN A 1134 -4.24 1.31 -35.21
CA ASN A 1134 -3.19 0.36 -35.57
C ASN A 1134 -1.99 0.42 -34.60
N LYS A 1135 -1.56 1.63 -34.19
CA LYS A 1135 -0.48 1.77 -33.18
C LYS A 1135 -0.89 1.19 -31.83
N ILE A 1136 -2.11 1.48 -31.38
CA ILE A 1136 -2.66 1.02 -30.09
C ILE A 1136 -2.77 -0.51 -30.09
N LYS A 1137 -3.37 -1.12 -31.12
CA LYS A 1137 -3.50 -2.59 -31.24
C LYS A 1137 -2.15 -3.31 -31.27
N ASN A 1138 -1.14 -2.70 -31.88
CA ASN A 1138 0.23 -3.25 -31.93
C ASN A 1138 1.08 -2.94 -30.68
N LYS A 1139 0.48 -2.36 -29.62
CA LYS A 1139 1.18 -1.94 -28.38
C LYS A 1139 2.35 -0.97 -28.62
N GLN A 1140 2.23 -0.15 -29.66
CA GLN A 1140 3.20 0.90 -30.02
C GLN A 1140 2.65 2.30 -29.73
N GLY A 1141 1.39 2.42 -29.31
CA GLY A 1141 0.75 3.70 -28.97
C GLY A 1141 1.14 4.21 -27.58
N SER A 1142 1.32 5.52 -27.48
CA SER A 1142 1.47 6.25 -26.22
C SER A 1142 0.10 6.56 -25.57
N LYS A 1143 0.10 7.03 -24.31
CA LYS A 1143 -1.13 7.47 -23.65
C LYS A 1143 -1.79 8.65 -24.38
N THR A 1144 -0.98 9.54 -24.93
CA THR A 1144 -1.44 10.66 -25.75
C THR A 1144 -2.11 10.17 -27.04
N ASP A 1145 -1.58 9.11 -27.68
CA ASP A 1145 -2.21 8.51 -28.87
C ASP A 1145 -3.60 7.94 -28.55
N GLU A 1146 -3.76 7.28 -27.39
CA GLU A 1146 -5.06 6.77 -26.91
C GLU A 1146 -6.07 7.90 -26.65
N ASN A 1147 -5.64 8.97 -25.99
CA ASN A 1147 -6.48 10.13 -25.71
C ASN A 1147 -6.89 10.84 -27.01
N GLN A 1148 -5.94 11.07 -27.92
CA GLN A 1148 -6.19 11.67 -29.22
C GLN A 1148 -7.18 10.84 -30.03
N TYR A 1149 -7.04 9.50 -30.04
CA TYR A 1149 -7.99 8.61 -30.69
C TYR A 1149 -9.41 8.80 -30.11
N THR A 1150 -9.53 8.89 -28.79
CA THR A 1150 -10.82 9.11 -28.11
C THR A 1150 -11.46 10.45 -28.50
N GLN A 1151 -10.69 11.53 -28.54
CA GLN A 1151 -11.18 12.85 -28.97
C GLN A 1151 -11.60 12.86 -30.44
N LEU A 1152 -10.85 12.17 -31.30
CA LEU A 1152 -11.20 12.02 -32.72
C LEU A 1152 -12.46 11.17 -32.94
N GLN A 1153 -12.77 10.20 -32.07
CA GLN A 1153 -14.06 9.49 -32.10
C GLN A 1153 -15.22 10.46 -31.89
N VAL A 1154 -15.11 11.37 -30.91
CA VAL A 1154 -16.12 12.40 -30.65
C VAL A 1154 -16.23 13.39 -31.81
N ALA A 1155 -15.09 13.82 -32.38
CA ALA A 1155 -15.09 14.67 -33.57
C ALA A 1155 -15.73 13.98 -34.79
N ASN A 1156 -15.47 12.69 -35.03
CA ASN A 1156 -16.12 11.92 -36.10
C ASN A 1156 -17.63 11.83 -35.89
N GLU A 1157 -18.10 11.65 -34.65
CA GLU A 1157 -19.53 11.71 -34.32
C GLU A 1157 -20.13 13.08 -34.64
N MET A 1158 -19.49 14.16 -34.21
CA MET A 1158 -19.92 15.53 -34.52
C MET A 1158 -20.05 15.76 -36.04
N TYR A 1159 -19.02 15.39 -36.82
CA TYR A 1159 -19.05 15.51 -38.27
C TYR A 1159 -20.09 14.61 -38.93
N ALA A 1160 -20.34 13.42 -38.40
CA ALA A 1160 -21.41 12.53 -38.89
C ALA A 1160 -22.79 13.17 -38.72
N ARG A 1161 -22.97 14.04 -37.71
CA ARG A 1161 -24.19 14.82 -37.46
C ARG A 1161 -24.26 16.13 -38.27
N GLY A 1162 -23.32 16.36 -39.18
CA GLY A 1162 -23.30 17.55 -40.05
C GLY A 1162 -22.71 18.81 -39.42
N ILE A 1163 -22.06 18.69 -38.25
CA ILE A 1163 -21.44 19.82 -37.54
C ILE A 1163 -19.95 19.85 -37.88
N SER A 1164 -19.42 21.03 -38.21
CA SER A 1164 -18.04 21.19 -38.68
C SER A 1164 -17.25 22.19 -37.85
N LEU A 1165 -15.93 22.01 -37.82
CA LEU A 1165 -14.99 22.96 -37.21
C LEU A 1165 -14.54 24.01 -38.23
N LEU A 1166 -14.37 25.23 -37.74
CA LEU A 1166 -13.72 26.32 -38.41
C LEU A 1166 -12.30 26.49 -37.84
N PRO A 1167 -11.29 26.78 -38.68
CA PRO A 1167 -9.91 26.97 -38.23
C PRO A 1167 -9.79 28.13 -37.23
N VAL A 1168 -8.64 28.25 -36.58
CA VAL A 1168 -8.30 29.45 -35.79
C VAL A 1168 -8.36 30.69 -36.70
N ASP A 1169 -8.86 31.79 -36.15
CA ASP A 1169 -8.97 33.09 -36.82
C ASP A 1169 -8.51 34.17 -35.84
N ILE A 1170 -7.56 34.99 -36.23
CA ILE A 1170 -6.92 35.97 -35.34
C ILE A 1170 -7.89 37.03 -34.78
N TYR A 1171 -9.01 37.28 -35.46
CA TYR A 1171 -10.01 38.25 -35.03
C TYR A 1171 -11.18 37.62 -34.28
N LYS A 1172 -11.44 36.32 -34.49
CA LYS A 1172 -12.65 35.67 -33.96
C LYS A 1172 -12.39 34.63 -32.89
N SER A 1173 -11.26 33.92 -32.94
CA SER A 1173 -10.98 32.81 -32.04
C SER A 1173 -10.80 33.28 -30.59
N HIS A 1174 -11.31 32.49 -29.64
CA HIS A 1174 -11.02 32.69 -28.22
C HIS A 1174 -9.65 32.10 -27.86
N ALA A 1175 -9.12 32.45 -26.68
CA ALA A 1175 -7.87 31.88 -26.18
C ALA A 1175 -7.97 30.35 -26.03
N SER A 1176 -9.03 29.87 -25.39
CA SER A 1176 -9.18 28.45 -25.01
C SER A 1176 -10.54 27.83 -25.23
N GLU A 1177 -11.54 28.61 -25.67
CA GLU A 1177 -12.91 28.13 -25.80
C GLU A 1177 -13.29 27.93 -27.26
N TYR A 1178 -13.95 26.81 -27.55
CA TYR A 1178 -14.59 26.55 -28.82
C TYR A 1178 -15.93 27.29 -28.86
N THR A 1179 -16.08 28.25 -29.76
CA THR A 1179 -17.27 29.11 -29.83
C THR A 1179 -18.14 28.76 -31.03
N VAL A 1180 -19.45 28.96 -30.91
CA VAL A 1180 -20.40 28.71 -32.01
C VAL A 1180 -20.42 29.92 -32.96
N GLU A 1181 -20.24 29.67 -34.26
CA GLU A 1181 -20.26 30.68 -35.33
C GLU A 1181 -21.02 30.12 -36.53
N ASP A 1182 -22.14 30.74 -36.91
CA ASP A 1182 -22.96 30.40 -38.10
C ASP A 1182 -23.28 28.89 -38.25
N GLY A 1183 -23.62 28.23 -37.14
CA GLY A 1183 -23.94 26.80 -37.12
C GLY A 1183 -22.71 25.86 -37.20
N LYS A 1184 -21.51 26.41 -37.04
CA LYS A 1184 -20.23 25.70 -36.95
C LYS A 1184 -19.52 26.05 -35.64
N ILE A 1185 -18.39 25.39 -35.38
CA ILE A 1185 -17.63 25.59 -34.15
C ILE A 1185 -16.24 26.14 -34.49
N ARG A 1186 -15.90 27.31 -33.96
CA ARG A 1186 -14.60 27.96 -34.14
C ARG A 1186 -13.57 27.38 -33.18
N CYS A 1187 -12.41 26.97 -33.69
CA CYS A 1187 -11.29 26.52 -32.87
C CYS A 1187 -10.64 27.70 -32.10
N PRO A 1188 -10.28 27.53 -30.82
CA PRO A 1188 -9.49 28.50 -30.06
C PRO A 1188 -8.00 28.45 -30.42
N PHE A 1189 -7.23 29.47 -30.02
CA PHE A 1189 -5.78 29.47 -30.21
C PHE A 1189 -5.11 28.26 -29.53
N SER A 1190 -5.55 27.90 -28.32
CA SER A 1190 -4.97 26.78 -27.56
C SER A 1190 -5.27 25.39 -28.14
N SER A 1191 -6.10 25.29 -29.19
CA SER A 1191 -6.33 24.03 -29.89
C SER A 1191 -5.16 23.60 -30.78
N LEU A 1192 -4.22 24.52 -31.04
CA LEU A 1192 -3.05 24.23 -31.87
C LEU A 1192 -1.93 23.62 -31.03
N PRO A 1193 -1.30 22.53 -31.53
CA PRO A 1193 -0.26 21.83 -30.79
C PRO A 1193 0.94 22.74 -30.53
N GLY A 1194 1.28 22.98 -29.26
CA GLY A 1194 2.38 23.84 -28.85
C GLY A 1194 1.97 25.26 -28.44
N ILE A 1195 0.70 25.64 -28.58
CA ILE A 1195 0.17 26.91 -28.07
C ILE A 1195 -0.60 26.64 -26.78
N GLY A 1196 0.08 26.83 -25.64
CA GLY A 1196 -0.56 26.75 -24.32
C GLY A 1196 -1.35 28.01 -23.96
N LEU A 1197 -2.13 27.96 -22.87
CA LEU A 1197 -2.98 29.07 -22.42
C LEU A 1197 -2.21 30.39 -22.23
N ASN A 1198 -0.98 30.33 -21.71
CA ASN A 1198 -0.10 31.50 -21.53
C ASN A 1198 0.24 32.22 -22.83
N ALA A 1199 0.30 31.51 -23.95
CA ALA A 1199 0.52 32.09 -25.28
C ALA A 1199 -0.81 32.48 -25.95
N ALA A 1200 -1.86 31.68 -25.76
CA ALA A 1200 -3.17 31.88 -26.36
C ALA A 1200 -3.89 33.14 -25.82
N VAL A 1201 -3.76 33.45 -24.53
CA VAL A 1201 -4.43 34.60 -23.91
C VAL A 1201 -3.93 35.93 -24.49
N PRO A 1202 -2.61 36.21 -24.58
CA PRO A 1202 -2.10 37.37 -25.29
C PRO A 1202 -2.55 37.45 -26.76
N MET A 1203 -2.53 36.32 -27.49
CA MET A 1203 -2.98 36.26 -28.89
C MET A 1203 -4.44 36.69 -29.05
N ALA A 1204 -5.33 36.20 -28.20
CA ALA A 1204 -6.74 36.59 -28.24
C ALA A 1204 -6.95 38.06 -27.86
N LYS A 1205 -6.18 38.58 -26.89
CA LYS A 1205 -6.28 39.98 -26.45
C LYS A 1205 -5.69 40.98 -27.45
N ALA A 1206 -4.77 40.56 -28.31
CA ALA A 1206 -4.07 41.44 -29.25
C ALA A 1206 -5.02 42.21 -30.18
N ARG A 1207 -6.17 41.62 -30.55
CA ARG A 1207 -7.18 42.29 -31.39
C ARG A 1207 -7.91 43.43 -30.67
N ASP A 1208 -7.91 43.39 -29.34
CA ASP A 1208 -8.64 44.32 -28.46
C ASP A 1208 -7.69 45.29 -27.73
N ASP A 1209 -6.43 45.40 -28.17
CA ASP A 1209 -5.38 46.23 -27.55
C ASP A 1209 -5.53 47.75 -27.82
N GLY A 1210 -6.57 48.15 -28.55
CA GLY A 1210 -6.86 49.53 -28.91
C GLY A 1210 -6.10 50.08 -30.12
N LYS A 1211 -5.28 49.28 -30.82
CA LYS A 1211 -4.48 49.70 -31.97
C LYS A 1211 -5.12 49.45 -33.35
N GLY A 1212 -6.36 48.95 -33.39
CA GLY A 1212 -7.10 48.69 -34.63
C GLY A 1212 -6.74 47.36 -35.31
N GLU A 1213 -7.12 47.20 -36.58
CA GLU A 1213 -6.86 45.98 -37.36
C GLU A 1213 -5.36 45.71 -37.53
N PHE A 1214 -4.99 44.43 -37.63
CA PHE A 1214 -3.62 44.04 -37.92
C PHE A 1214 -3.25 44.41 -39.35
N VAL A 1215 -2.07 45.01 -39.54
CA VAL A 1215 -1.59 45.43 -40.87
C VAL A 1215 -0.68 44.41 -41.55
N SER A 1216 -0.07 43.51 -40.77
CA SER A 1216 0.77 42.41 -41.24
C SER A 1216 0.84 41.27 -40.21
N ILE A 1217 1.41 40.14 -40.61
CA ILE A 1217 1.68 39.02 -39.70
C ILE A 1217 2.70 39.43 -38.62
N GLU A 1218 3.72 40.21 -38.98
CA GLU A 1218 4.67 40.81 -38.02
C GLU A 1218 3.97 41.70 -36.98
N ASP A 1219 3.01 42.55 -37.40
CA ASP A 1219 2.24 43.39 -36.48
C ASP A 1219 1.45 42.56 -35.46
N PHE A 1220 0.80 41.48 -35.91
CA PHE A 1220 0.16 40.53 -35.00
C PHE A 1220 1.18 39.89 -34.05
N ALA A 1221 2.33 39.42 -34.57
CA ALA A 1221 3.34 38.73 -33.77
C ALA A 1221 3.87 39.61 -32.63
N ASP A 1222 4.15 40.87 -32.92
CA ASP A 1222 4.63 41.85 -31.95
C ASP A 1222 3.55 42.20 -30.92
N ARG A 1223 2.31 42.47 -31.36
CA ARG A 1223 1.18 42.82 -30.47
C ARG A 1223 0.74 41.65 -29.58
N ALA A 1224 0.79 40.43 -30.11
CA ALA A 1224 0.44 39.20 -29.40
C ALA A 1224 1.60 38.60 -28.59
N ASN A 1225 2.83 39.12 -28.73
CA ASN A 1225 4.06 38.52 -28.21
C ASN A 1225 4.18 37.03 -28.62
N ALA A 1226 3.85 36.73 -29.87
CA ALA A 1226 3.80 35.37 -30.40
C ALA A 1226 5.16 34.95 -30.98
N GLY A 1227 5.75 33.87 -30.45
CA GLY A 1227 6.99 33.32 -30.98
C GLY A 1227 6.85 32.76 -32.41
N SER A 1228 7.97 32.64 -33.12
CA SER A 1228 8.01 32.21 -34.53
C SER A 1228 7.33 30.86 -34.78
N THR A 1229 7.46 29.89 -33.86
CA THR A 1229 6.79 28.59 -33.95
C THR A 1229 5.26 28.72 -33.91
N ALA A 1230 4.72 29.62 -33.10
CA ALA A 1230 3.27 29.83 -33.01
C ALA A 1230 2.72 30.51 -34.27
N ILE A 1231 3.46 31.48 -34.82
CA ILE A 1231 3.12 32.14 -36.09
C ILE A 1231 3.09 31.14 -37.25
N GLU A 1232 4.06 30.24 -37.32
CA GLU A 1232 4.09 29.19 -38.36
C GLU A 1232 2.88 28.27 -38.27
N LEU A 1233 2.48 27.86 -37.06
CA LEU A 1233 1.27 27.05 -36.85
C LEU A 1233 -0.01 27.80 -37.28
N LEU A 1234 -0.10 29.09 -36.96
CA LEU A 1234 -1.23 29.94 -37.36
C LEU A 1234 -1.30 30.12 -38.88
N LYS A 1235 -0.15 30.20 -39.57
CA LYS A 1235 -0.10 30.19 -41.04
C LYS A 1235 -0.62 28.88 -41.62
N GLN A 1236 -0.17 27.75 -41.08
CA GLN A 1236 -0.56 26.42 -41.55
C GLN A 1236 -2.06 26.14 -41.42
N CYS A 1237 -2.72 26.72 -40.41
CA CYS A 1237 -4.17 26.59 -40.25
C CYS A 1237 -4.98 27.71 -40.95
N GLY A 1238 -4.29 28.65 -41.62
CA GLY A 1238 -4.93 29.73 -42.39
C GLY A 1238 -5.48 30.88 -41.54
N ALA A 1239 -5.01 31.05 -40.31
CA ALA A 1239 -5.57 32.02 -39.35
C ALA A 1239 -5.41 33.50 -39.77
N PHE A 1240 -4.46 33.79 -40.65
CA PHE A 1240 -4.15 35.15 -41.11
C PHE A 1240 -4.90 35.57 -42.38
N GLY A 1241 -5.60 34.65 -43.07
CA GLY A 1241 -6.24 34.98 -44.35
C GLY A 1241 -5.25 35.57 -45.36
N ASP A 1242 -5.57 36.76 -45.89
CA ASP A 1242 -4.78 37.46 -46.92
C ASP A 1242 -3.79 38.52 -46.35
N LEU A 1243 -3.50 38.51 -45.05
CA LEU A 1243 -2.55 39.44 -44.42
C LEU A 1243 -1.14 39.30 -45.00
N PRO A 1244 -0.45 40.41 -45.35
CA PRO A 1244 0.93 40.38 -45.81
C PRO A 1244 1.90 40.02 -44.67
N GLU A 1245 3.06 39.46 -44.99
CA GLU A 1245 4.10 39.10 -44.00
C GLU A 1245 4.54 40.32 -43.16
N SER A 1246 4.88 41.42 -43.84
CA SER A 1246 5.37 42.64 -43.21
C SER A 1246 4.71 43.89 -43.79
N ALA A 1247 4.58 44.93 -42.95
CA ALA A 1247 4.12 46.23 -43.38
C ALA A 1247 5.26 46.96 -44.11
N GLN A 1248 5.03 47.42 -45.34
CA GLN A 1248 6.05 48.15 -46.13
C GLN A 1248 6.26 49.60 -45.65
N LEU A 1249 5.35 50.12 -44.82
CA LEU A 1249 5.37 51.45 -44.20
C LEU A 1249 4.81 51.34 -42.78
N SER A 1250 5.49 51.95 -41.80
CA SER A 1250 5.05 52.05 -40.41
C SER A 1250 4.95 53.54 -40.04
N PHE A 1251 3.87 53.94 -39.36
CA PHE A 1251 3.63 55.30 -38.88
C PHE A 1251 3.53 55.28 -37.35
N PHE A 1252 4.07 56.33 -36.70
CA PHE A 1252 4.12 56.47 -35.25
C PHE A 1252 2.76 56.67 -34.58
#